data_AF-A0A3B9BZI3-F1
#
_entry.id   AF-A0A3B9BZI3-F1
#
_cell.length_a   1.000
_cell.length_b   1.000
_cell.length_c   1.000
_cell.angle_alpha   90.00
_cell.angle_beta   90.00
_cell.angle_gamma   90.00
#
_symmetry.space_group_name_H-M   'P 1'
#
loop_
_entity.id
_entity.type
_entity.pdbx_description
1 polymer ?
#
loop_
_entity_poly.entity_id
_entity_poly.type
_entity_poly.pdbx_seq_one_letter_code
_entity_poly.pdbx_strand_id
1 'polypeptide(L)'
;MMYYPKAPENIDPQMTEPSPIYKAELVKCISVVIFFILTYLALIVAATFIALFCFKVGLFIFSAASGTLAWLAGGGVFLIGALILFFVLKFVFSSYKIERRNLIEIHESEQPQLFDFIRKITLETQAPFPKKIYLSNEVNASVFYDSSFWSMFLPVRKNLLIGLGLVNSVTLSEFKAILAHEFGHFSQKSMKVGSYIYNANRIIHNLLFDNGGFFRTLQNIASVHIVLTICMYGVVAVVRGIQQILFAIYRLMNRQNMKLSREMEFHADSVAASVAGSNPLIQSLYRLELAEVSFSTALSTCNLLLEEQKQEKNIYPGHHFVMKYLGKENQLPIVHQLPQIDRNTFADFETSRINVQDQWASHPSTRDREEALLKWNVKAEEVYESAWTVFTNQEALQEMMTAKLYEGASIPPEPRVSGSFVENKFSEQQDHFQLPPWTKNYWDAKKFPAMNWNELSPESADAAIYTPEQIQLNKKLKGLESDIATLESIIRKDLQVSGFDFEGVKYMTKKAPEILEKLESEKSLLEAECQTLDLKLMKNHWQKAREKQIEPRFQQAYDETLGVQKKQTQFQLIHQEMLDIFRPVFSGKVNELSEVQNIIRKLGDQELKAVAIAREILNWNEKALALKSQQTPRLTKFINQVRIYLQGNAFNQEDINGLFDGLNHVTDALDEWCFIQKRKTLELIEP
;
A
#
# COMPACT_ATOMS: atom_id res chain seq x y z
N MET A 1 -1.26 -34.53 -23.37
CA MET A 1 -0.93 -34.86 -21.96
C MET A 1 -0.33 -33.63 -21.33
N MET A 2 -0.85 -33.20 -20.18
CA MET A 2 -0.31 -32.07 -19.43
C MET A 2 1.09 -32.44 -18.91
N TYR A 3 2.08 -31.57 -19.14
CA TYR A 3 3.40 -31.76 -18.56
C TYR A 3 3.35 -31.33 -17.09
N TYR A 4 3.73 -32.23 -16.18
CA TYR A 4 3.79 -31.93 -14.75
C TYR A 4 5.27 -31.89 -14.33
N PRO A 5 5.80 -30.76 -13.81
CA PRO A 5 7.18 -30.69 -13.36
C PRO A 5 7.44 -31.71 -12.25
N LYS A 6 8.40 -32.61 -12.45
CA LYS A 6 8.67 -33.68 -11.49
C LYS A 6 9.23 -33.12 -10.19
N ALA A 7 8.84 -33.74 -9.07
CA ALA A 7 9.44 -33.43 -7.78
C ALA A 7 10.93 -33.83 -7.76
N PRO A 8 11.79 -33.12 -7.01
CA PRO A 8 13.17 -33.49 -6.79
C PRO A 8 13.30 -34.89 -6.16
N GLU A 9 14.40 -35.57 -6.47
CA GLU A 9 14.78 -36.83 -5.80
C GLU A 9 15.70 -36.56 -4.60
N ASN A 10 15.70 -37.46 -3.60
CA ASN A 10 16.61 -37.44 -2.44
C ASN A 10 16.52 -36.18 -1.55
N ILE A 11 15.31 -35.74 -1.22
CA ILE A 11 15.05 -34.66 -0.26
C ILE A 11 15.39 -35.12 1.17
N ASP A 12 16.08 -34.27 1.93
CA ASP A 12 16.27 -34.46 3.38
C ASP A 12 14.92 -34.30 4.10
N PRO A 13 14.43 -35.34 4.81
CA PRO A 13 13.17 -35.25 5.57
C PRO A 13 13.10 -34.07 6.55
N GLN A 14 14.25 -33.64 7.09
CA GLN A 14 14.32 -32.51 8.04
C GLN A 14 13.91 -31.18 7.41
N MET A 15 13.94 -31.05 6.09
CA MET A 15 13.52 -29.83 5.37
C MET A 15 12.08 -29.43 5.68
N THR A 16 11.21 -30.43 5.85
CA THR A 16 9.77 -30.22 6.05
C THR A 16 9.38 -30.20 7.53
N GLU A 17 10.36 -30.28 8.44
CA GLU A 17 10.13 -30.21 9.87
C GLU A 17 10.20 -28.76 10.40
N PRO A 18 9.30 -28.37 11.32
CA PRO A 18 9.39 -27.06 11.95
C PRO A 18 10.67 -26.85 12.77
N SER A 19 11.32 -25.70 12.54
CA SER A 19 12.55 -25.29 13.23
C SER A 19 12.37 -25.20 14.75
N PRO A 20 13.46 -25.27 15.54
CA PRO A 20 13.38 -25.02 16.98
C PRO A 20 12.83 -23.61 17.33
N ILE A 21 13.16 -22.61 16.52
CA ILE A 21 12.69 -21.23 16.68
C ILE A 21 11.19 -21.17 16.43
N TYR A 22 10.71 -21.76 15.34
CA TYR A 22 9.29 -21.92 15.04
C TYR A 22 8.54 -22.55 16.22
N LYS A 23 9.05 -23.66 16.77
CA LYS A 23 8.40 -24.36 17.89
C LYS A 23 8.34 -23.46 19.14
N ALA A 24 9.39 -22.71 19.42
CA ALA A 24 9.43 -21.76 20.53
C ALA A 24 8.46 -20.59 20.35
N GLU A 25 8.41 -19.96 19.16
CA GLU A 25 7.49 -18.86 18.87
C GLU A 25 6.03 -19.32 18.84
N LEU A 26 5.75 -20.56 18.41
CA LEU A 26 4.42 -21.16 18.50
C LEU A 26 3.94 -21.27 19.95
N VAL A 27 4.79 -21.78 20.85
CA VAL A 27 4.48 -21.89 22.27
C VAL A 27 4.24 -20.51 22.89
N LYS A 28 5.05 -19.50 22.53
CA LYS A 28 4.83 -18.11 22.97
C LYS A 28 3.49 -17.56 22.49
N CYS A 29 3.12 -17.79 21.21
CA CYS A 29 1.84 -17.35 20.67
C CYS A 29 0.65 -18.01 21.38
N ILE A 30 0.71 -19.33 21.59
CA ILE A 30 -0.31 -20.06 22.35
C ILE A 30 -0.43 -19.49 23.76
N SER A 31 0.69 -19.22 24.43
CA SER A 31 0.70 -18.65 25.78
C SER A 31 0.03 -17.28 25.84
N VAL A 32 0.25 -16.41 24.84
CA VAL A 32 -0.39 -15.09 24.76
C VAL A 32 -1.88 -15.20 24.45
N VAL A 33 -2.30 -16.15 23.60
CA VAL A 33 -3.73 -16.42 23.37
C VAL A 33 -4.42 -16.87 24.65
N ILE A 34 -3.81 -17.78 25.42
CA ILE A 34 -4.34 -18.21 26.73
C ILE A 34 -4.41 -17.02 27.69
N PHE A 35 -3.37 -16.19 27.73
CA PHE A 35 -3.35 -14.98 28.55
C PHE A 35 -4.49 -14.00 28.17
N PHE A 36 -4.76 -13.82 26.87
CA PHE A 36 -5.91 -13.04 26.41
C PHE A 36 -7.24 -13.62 26.91
N ILE A 37 -7.45 -14.93 26.74
CA ILE A 37 -8.69 -15.61 27.18
C ILE A 37 -8.90 -15.43 28.69
N LEU A 38 -7.87 -15.69 29.49
CA LEU A 38 -7.93 -15.53 30.95
C LEU A 38 -8.20 -14.08 31.36
N THR A 39 -7.52 -13.11 30.72
CA THR A 39 -7.77 -11.69 31.01
C THR A 39 -9.19 -11.28 30.63
N TYR A 40 -9.69 -11.74 29.48
CA TYR A 40 -11.04 -11.41 29.03
C TYR A 40 -12.11 -12.03 29.95
N LEU A 41 -11.92 -13.27 30.40
CA LEU A 41 -12.78 -13.88 31.42
C LEU A 41 -12.75 -13.11 32.74
N ALA A 42 -11.57 -12.66 33.18
CA ALA A 42 -11.45 -11.83 34.38
C ALA A 42 -12.19 -10.49 34.23
N LEU A 43 -12.15 -9.86 33.05
CA LEU A 43 -12.93 -8.65 32.75
C LEU A 43 -14.43 -8.89 32.79
N ILE A 44 -14.91 -10.03 32.27
CA ILE A 44 -16.34 -10.41 32.37
C ILE A 44 -16.74 -10.58 33.83
N VAL A 45 -15.95 -11.33 34.61
CA VAL A 45 -16.22 -11.56 36.03
C VAL A 45 -16.23 -10.24 36.81
N ALA A 46 -15.25 -9.36 36.59
CA ALA A 46 -15.20 -8.04 37.21
C ALA A 46 -16.41 -7.17 36.82
N ALA A 47 -16.80 -7.16 35.54
CA ALA A 47 -17.98 -6.44 35.08
C ALA A 47 -19.27 -6.98 35.71
N THR A 48 -19.39 -8.31 35.89
CA THR A 48 -20.51 -8.93 36.60
C THR A 48 -20.54 -8.52 38.08
N PHE A 49 -19.41 -8.52 38.77
CA PHE A 49 -19.33 -8.05 40.17
C PHE A 49 -19.71 -6.57 40.30
N ILE A 50 -19.22 -5.72 39.40
CA ILE A 50 -19.60 -4.29 39.34
C ILE A 50 -21.12 -4.17 39.13
N ALA A 51 -21.69 -4.94 38.20
CA ALA A 51 -23.13 -4.92 37.93
C ALA A 51 -23.95 -5.33 39.15
N LEU A 52 -23.58 -6.40 39.84
CA LEU A 52 -24.25 -6.86 41.07
C LEU A 52 -24.10 -5.87 42.22
N PHE A 53 -22.93 -5.23 42.37
CA PHE A 53 -22.70 -4.19 43.36
C PHE A 53 -23.56 -2.95 43.08
N CYS A 54 -23.52 -2.44 41.86
CA CYS A 54 -24.36 -1.33 41.40
C CYS A 54 -25.86 -1.63 41.58
N PHE A 55 -26.29 -2.86 41.32
CA PHE A 55 -27.66 -3.29 41.56
C PHE A 55 -28.05 -3.16 43.05
N LYS A 56 -27.21 -3.69 43.97
CA LYS A 56 -27.45 -3.59 45.41
C LYS A 56 -27.46 -2.15 45.91
N VAL A 57 -26.52 -1.32 45.44
CA VAL A 57 -26.45 0.10 45.80
C VAL A 57 -27.67 0.86 45.26
N GLY A 58 -28.11 0.58 44.04
CA GLY A 58 -29.33 1.15 43.46
C GLY A 58 -30.57 0.83 44.31
N LEU A 59 -30.74 -0.43 44.71
CA LEU A 59 -31.82 -0.84 45.61
C LEU A 59 -31.76 -0.15 46.98
N PHE A 60 -30.57 -0.03 47.55
CA PHE A 60 -30.38 0.69 48.80
C PHE A 60 -30.81 2.16 48.67
N ILE A 61 -30.39 2.86 47.61
CA ILE A 61 -30.78 4.25 47.35
C ILE A 61 -32.30 4.39 47.22
N PHE A 62 -32.97 3.47 46.51
CA PHE A 62 -34.43 3.47 46.39
C PHE A 62 -35.14 3.25 47.74
N SER A 63 -34.54 2.45 48.64
CA SER A 63 -35.11 2.19 49.97
C SER A 63 -34.84 3.29 51.00
N ALA A 64 -33.71 4.01 50.86
CA ALA A 64 -33.22 4.96 51.85
C ALA A 64 -33.75 6.39 51.66
N ALA A 65 -34.20 6.74 50.45
CA ALA A 65 -34.72 8.06 50.13
C ALA A 65 -35.87 7.99 49.13
N SER A 66 -36.86 8.86 49.29
CA SER A 66 -37.99 9.01 48.38
C SER A 66 -37.92 10.35 47.64
N GLY A 67 -38.15 10.35 46.33
CA GLY A 67 -38.17 11.57 45.50
C GLY A 67 -37.48 11.39 44.14
N THR A 68 -37.69 12.33 43.22
CA THR A 68 -37.17 12.27 41.84
C THR A 68 -35.66 12.12 41.78
N LEU A 69 -34.93 12.79 42.68
CA LEU A 69 -33.47 12.71 42.76
C LEU A 69 -32.97 11.32 43.20
N ALA A 70 -33.66 10.68 44.15
CA ALA A 70 -33.34 9.33 44.59
C ALA A 70 -33.61 8.29 43.49
N TRP A 71 -34.71 8.46 42.74
CA TRP A 71 -35.01 7.65 41.57
C TRP A 71 -33.96 7.79 40.47
N LEU A 72 -33.52 9.02 40.17
CA LEU A 72 -32.46 9.29 39.19
C LEU A 72 -31.10 8.75 39.64
N ALA A 73 -30.74 8.88 40.91
CA ALA A 73 -29.49 8.37 41.46
C ALA A 73 -29.46 6.84 41.51
N GLY A 74 -30.50 6.19 42.05
CA GLY A 74 -30.58 4.73 42.11
C GLY A 74 -30.64 4.09 40.72
N GLY A 75 -31.42 4.67 39.80
CA GLY A 75 -31.49 4.26 38.40
C GLY A 75 -30.18 4.50 37.64
N GLY A 76 -29.52 5.63 37.90
CA GLY A 76 -28.21 5.95 37.34
C GLY A 76 -27.14 4.94 37.74
N VAL A 77 -27.07 4.58 39.03
CA VAL A 77 -26.11 3.57 39.51
C VAL A 77 -26.42 2.20 38.92
N PHE A 78 -27.69 1.80 38.82
CA PHE A 78 -28.07 0.55 38.14
C PHE A 78 -27.59 0.52 36.68
N LEU A 79 -27.80 1.63 35.95
CA LEU A 79 -27.36 1.77 34.55
C LEU A 79 -25.85 1.64 34.40
N ILE A 80 -25.04 2.13 35.36
CA ILE A 80 -23.58 1.95 35.33
C ILE A 80 -23.22 0.46 35.21
N GLY A 81 -23.76 -0.34 36.11
CA GLY A 81 -23.52 -1.77 36.15
C GLY A 81 -23.97 -2.49 34.89
N ALA A 82 -25.20 -2.22 34.46
CA ALA A 82 -25.80 -2.83 33.28
C ALA A 82 -25.03 -2.49 31.98
N LEU A 83 -24.63 -1.23 31.81
CA LEU A 83 -23.95 -0.76 30.60
C LEU A 83 -22.51 -1.26 30.50
N ILE A 84 -21.79 -1.36 31.63
CA ILE A 84 -20.43 -1.96 31.65
C ILE A 84 -20.50 -3.44 31.29
N LEU A 85 -21.43 -4.19 31.89
CA LEU A 85 -21.61 -5.62 31.58
C LEU A 85 -22.02 -5.82 30.11
N PHE A 86 -22.97 -5.00 29.63
CA PHE A 86 -23.38 -5.01 28.23
C PHE A 86 -22.20 -4.74 27.28
N PHE A 87 -21.35 -3.76 27.58
CA PHE A 87 -20.18 -3.41 26.76
C PHE A 87 -19.25 -4.61 26.57
N VAL A 88 -18.93 -5.34 27.65
CA VAL A 88 -18.02 -6.49 27.57
C VAL A 88 -18.66 -7.66 26.82
N LEU A 89 -19.96 -7.93 27.01
CA LEU A 89 -20.63 -9.09 26.43
C LEU A 89 -21.07 -8.93 24.96
N LYS A 90 -21.40 -7.70 24.53
CA LYS A 90 -22.02 -7.42 23.23
C LYS A 90 -21.28 -8.06 22.03
N PHE A 91 -19.95 -8.09 22.07
CA PHE A 91 -19.14 -8.43 20.88
C PHE A 91 -18.69 -9.89 20.80
N VAL A 92 -18.93 -10.69 21.84
CA VAL A 92 -18.63 -12.13 21.87
C VAL A 92 -19.39 -12.88 20.76
N PHE A 93 -20.59 -12.40 20.39
CA PHE A 93 -21.49 -13.07 19.45
C PHE A 93 -21.54 -12.44 18.05
N SER A 94 -20.69 -11.45 17.76
CA SER A 94 -20.62 -10.85 16.42
C SER A 94 -20.11 -11.87 15.40
N SER A 95 -20.73 -11.96 14.22
CA SER A 95 -20.24 -12.79 13.10
C SER A 95 -20.01 -11.90 11.88
N TYR A 96 -18.91 -12.11 11.18
CA TYR A 96 -18.56 -11.38 9.97
C TYR A 96 -18.51 -12.36 8.79
N LYS A 97 -19.14 -12.00 7.67
CA LYS A 97 -19.06 -12.78 6.43
C LYS A 97 -18.04 -12.10 5.52
N ILE A 98 -17.06 -12.86 5.05
CA ILE A 98 -16.12 -12.39 4.03
C ILE A 98 -16.91 -12.05 2.77
N GLU A 99 -16.73 -10.85 2.24
CA GLU A 99 -17.32 -10.46 0.96
C GLU A 99 -16.68 -11.25 -0.18
N ARG A 100 -17.49 -11.92 -1.00
CA ARG A 100 -17.02 -12.78 -2.11
C ARG A 100 -17.37 -12.22 -3.48
N ARG A 101 -17.74 -10.94 -3.56
CA ARG A 101 -18.32 -10.34 -4.77
C ARG A 101 -17.38 -10.44 -5.98
N ASN A 102 -16.07 -10.35 -5.73
CA ASN A 102 -15.03 -10.33 -6.76
C ASN A 102 -14.35 -11.69 -7.00
N LEU A 103 -14.86 -12.77 -6.40
CA LEU A 103 -14.28 -14.11 -6.50
C LEU A 103 -15.16 -15.02 -7.37
N ILE A 104 -14.55 -15.91 -8.14
CA ILE A 104 -15.25 -16.98 -8.87
C ILE A 104 -14.88 -18.32 -8.26
N GLU A 105 -15.87 -19.06 -7.76
CA GLU A 105 -15.68 -20.47 -7.40
C GLU A 105 -15.59 -21.31 -8.67
N ILE A 106 -14.60 -22.18 -8.76
CA ILE A 106 -14.44 -23.10 -9.89
C ILE A 106 -14.58 -24.56 -9.45
N HIS A 107 -15.00 -25.40 -10.40
CA HIS A 107 -15.21 -26.84 -10.18
C HIS A 107 -14.34 -27.72 -11.09
N GLU A 108 -14.11 -28.96 -10.66
CA GLU A 108 -13.26 -29.92 -11.38
C GLU A 108 -13.77 -30.23 -12.79
N SER A 109 -15.09 -30.18 -13.00
CA SER A 109 -15.70 -30.34 -14.32
C SER A 109 -15.36 -29.20 -15.29
N GLU A 110 -15.07 -28.01 -14.77
CA GLU A 110 -14.74 -26.81 -15.56
C GLU A 110 -13.24 -26.68 -15.80
N GLN A 111 -12.43 -27.08 -14.81
CA GLN A 111 -10.97 -26.93 -14.81
C GLN A 111 -10.25 -28.24 -14.44
N PRO A 112 -10.44 -29.34 -15.19
CA PRO A 112 -9.96 -30.68 -14.78
C PRO A 112 -8.43 -30.77 -14.67
N GLN A 113 -7.70 -30.07 -15.54
CA GLN A 113 -6.23 -30.07 -15.56
C GLN A 113 -5.65 -29.36 -14.33
N LEU A 114 -6.21 -28.21 -13.95
CA LEU A 114 -5.83 -27.49 -12.72
C LEU A 114 -6.10 -28.33 -11.47
N PHE A 115 -7.25 -29.01 -11.40
CA PHE A 115 -7.57 -29.85 -10.25
C PHE A 115 -6.64 -31.06 -10.13
N ASP A 116 -6.26 -31.71 -11.24
CA ASP A 116 -5.25 -32.78 -11.24
C ASP A 116 -3.87 -32.25 -10.82
N PHE A 117 -3.47 -31.08 -11.32
CA PHE A 117 -2.23 -30.42 -10.94
C PHE A 117 -2.15 -30.14 -9.43
N ILE A 118 -3.21 -29.54 -8.88
CA ILE A 118 -3.33 -29.28 -7.44
C ILE A 118 -3.31 -30.58 -6.65
N ARG A 119 -4.02 -31.62 -7.12
CA ARG A 119 -4.06 -32.93 -6.43
C ARG A 119 -2.67 -33.52 -6.30
N LYS A 120 -1.85 -33.49 -7.36
CA LYS A 120 -0.46 -33.94 -7.31
C LYS A 120 0.37 -33.15 -6.29
N ILE A 121 0.26 -31.82 -6.28
CA ILE A 121 0.97 -30.99 -5.28
C ILE A 121 0.51 -31.31 -3.86
N THR A 122 -0.79 -31.52 -3.62
CA THR A 122 -1.29 -31.89 -2.28
C THR A 122 -0.76 -33.25 -1.81
N LEU A 123 -0.56 -34.20 -2.73
CA LEU A 123 0.06 -35.49 -2.43
C LEU A 123 1.55 -35.33 -2.08
N GLU A 124 2.28 -34.54 -2.86
CA GLU A 124 3.72 -34.29 -2.66
C GLU A 124 4.00 -33.50 -1.36
N THR A 125 3.13 -32.54 -1.02
CA THR A 125 3.23 -31.73 0.22
C THR A 125 2.57 -32.36 1.44
N GLN A 126 1.90 -33.51 1.27
CA GLN A 126 1.06 -34.17 2.30
C GLN A 126 -0.02 -33.23 2.90
N ALA A 127 -0.48 -32.26 2.12
CA ALA A 127 -1.51 -31.32 2.52
C ALA A 127 -2.92 -31.86 2.20
N PRO A 128 -3.95 -31.51 2.98
CA PRO A 128 -5.32 -31.83 2.62
C PRO A 128 -5.77 -31.03 1.40
N PHE A 129 -6.56 -31.66 0.52
CA PHE A 129 -7.14 -30.99 -0.64
C PHE A 129 -8.07 -29.83 -0.22
N PRO A 130 -8.03 -28.67 -0.91
CA PRO A 130 -8.89 -27.53 -0.60
C PRO A 130 -10.38 -27.87 -0.60
N LYS A 131 -11.16 -27.24 0.28
CA LYS A 131 -12.62 -27.38 0.28
C LYS A 131 -13.24 -26.80 -1.00
N LYS A 132 -12.76 -25.62 -1.37
CA LYS A 132 -13.19 -24.83 -2.54
C LYS A 132 -11.97 -24.12 -3.12
N ILE A 133 -11.98 -23.93 -4.43
CA ILE A 133 -10.96 -23.19 -5.16
C ILE A 133 -11.64 -21.97 -5.78
N TYR A 134 -11.06 -20.81 -5.54
CA TYR A 134 -11.54 -19.52 -6.01
C TYR A 134 -10.51 -18.89 -6.94
N LEU A 135 -10.99 -18.11 -7.90
CA LEU A 135 -10.17 -17.26 -8.75
C LEU A 135 -10.39 -15.78 -8.38
N SER A 136 -9.30 -15.00 -8.37
CA SER A 136 -9.29 -13.54 -8.28
C SER A 136 -8.47 -12.93 -9.43
N ASN A 137 -8.53 -11.60 -9.57
CA ASN A 137 -7.70 -10.86 -10.51
C ASN A 137 -6.29 -10.56 -9.98
N GLU A 138 -6.03 -10.81 -8.71
CA GLU A 138 -4.82 -10.38 -7.99
C GLU A 138 -3.55 -11.07 -8.50
N VAL A 139 -2.38 -10.47 -8.23
CA VAL A 139 -1.07 -11.11 -8.42
C VAL A 139 -0.67 -11.85 -7.13
N ASN A 140 -1.55 -12.76 -6.69
CA ASN A 140 -1.35 -13.48 -5.44
C ASN A 140 -2.00 -14.88 -5.46
N ALA A 141 -1.50 -15.79 -4.64
CA ALA A 141 -2.22 -16.99 -4.22
C ALA A 141 -2.36 -16.95 -2.70
N SER A 142 -3.47 -17.43 -2.16
CA SER A 142 -3.62 -17.45 -0.71
C SER A 142 -4.51 -18.56 -0.20
N VAL A 143 -4.24 -18.95 1.04
CA VAL A 143 -5.09 -19.85 1.81
C VAL A 143 -6.00 -19.05 2.75
N PHE A 144 -7.30 -19.28 2.67
CA PHE A 144 -8.26 -18.63 3.56
C PHE A 144 -9.34 -19.59 4.06
N TYR A 145 -10.08 -19.18 5.09
CA TYR A 145 -11.17 -19.97 5.66
C TYR A 145 -12.25 -19.07 6.25
N ASP A 146 -13.48 -19.58 6.27
CA ASP A 146 -14.61 -18.88 6.90
C ASP A 146 -14.47 -18.96 8.43
N SER A 147 -14.15 -17.83 9.05
CA SER A 147 -14.01 -17.73 10.50
C SER A 147 -15.37 -17.46 11.14
N SER A 148 -15.87 -18.40 11.93
CA SER A 148 -17.05 -18.20 12.79
C SER A 148 -16.66 -18.37 14.25
N PHE A 149 -17.47 -17.95 15.22
CA PHE A 149 -17.19 -18.22 16.64
C PHE A 149 -16.90 -19.73 16.89
N TRP A 150 -17.62 -20.61 16.19
CA TRP A 150 -17.44 -22.06 16.26
C TRP A 150 -16.12 -22.58 15.66
N SER A 151 -15.43 -21.77 14.83
CA SER A 151 -14.10 -22.15 14.29
C SER A 151 -13.03 -22.26 15.38
N MET A 152 -13.29 -21.73 16.59
CA MET A 152 -12.43 -21.92 17.76
C MET A 152 -12.48 -23.35 18.31
N PHE A 153 -13.55 -24.09 18.05
CA PHE A 153 -13.80 -25.41 18.65
C PHE A 153 -13.89 -26.55 17.63
N LEU A 154 -14.14 -26.23 16.34
CA LEU A 154 -14.28 -27.22 15.27
C LEU A 154 -13.23 -27.01 14.17
N PRO A 155 -12.73 -28.09 13.53
CA PRO A 155 -11.82 -27.97 12.39
C PRO A 155 -12.50 -27.25 11.22
N VAL A 156 -11.89 -26.17 10.73
CA VAL A 156 -12.35 -25.48 9.51
C VAL A 156 -11.52 -25.95 8.33
N ARG A 157 -12.20 -26.40 7.27
CA ARG A 157 -11.53 -26.71 6.01
C ARG A 157 -11.17 -25.40 5.29
N LYS A 158 -9.94 -25.35 4.77
CA LYS A 158 -9.37 -24.20 4.08
C LYS A 158 -9.79 -24.18 2.62
N ASN A 159 -9.94 -22.98 2.07
CA ASN A 159 -10.15 -22.71 0.65
C ASN A 159 -8.84 -22.21 0.04
N LEU A 160 -8.66 -22.42 -1.25
CA LEU A 160 -7.53 -21.89 -2.02
C LEU A 160 -8.03 -20.75 -2.91
N LEU A 161 -7.31 -19.63 -2.91
CA LEU A 161 -7.48 -18.54 -3.85
C LEU A 161 -6.30 -18.53 -4.82
N ILE A 162 -6.58 -18.49 -6.13
CA ILE A 162 -5.58 -18.36 -7.17
C ILE A 162 -5.86 -17.07 -7.94
N GLY A 163 -4.96 -16.11 -7.83
CA GLY A 163 -4.98 -14.89 -8.61
C GLY A 163 -4.53 -15.15 -10.04
N LEU A 164 -5.35 -14.75 -11.00
CA LEU A 164 -5.02 -14.90 -12.42
C LEU A 164 -3.96 -13.90 -12.89
N GLY A 165 -3.78 -12.78 -12.18
CA GLY A 165 -2.64 -11.88 -12.40
C GLY A 165 -1.32 -12.60 -12.10
N LEU A 166 -1.31 -13.42 -11.05
CA LEU A 166 -0.18 -14.29 -10.71
C LEU A 166 0.06 -15.32 -11.83
N VAL A 167 -0.98 -16.05 -12.26
CA VAL A 167 -0.88 -17.09 -13.31
C VAL A 167 -0.30 -16.51 -14.61
N ASN A 168 -0.62 -15.25 -14.91
CA ASN A 168 -0.14 -14.55 -16.09
C ASN A 168 1.36 -14.20 -16.06
N SER A 169 1.98 -14.24 -14.89
CA SER A 169 3.35 -13.74 -14.68
C SER A 169 4.37 -14.82 -14.34
N VAL A 170 3.96 -16.08 -14.24
CA VAL A 170 4.84 -17.17 -13.78
C VAL A 170 4.86 -18.36 -14.74
N THR A 171 5.97 -19.09 -14.68
CA THR A 171 6.14 -20.37 -15.38
C THR A 171 5.42 -21.50 -14.64
N LEU A 172 5.31 -22.67 -15.25
CA LEU A 172 4.64 -23.82 -14.65
C LEU A 172 5.38 -24.33 -13.40
N SER A 173 6.71 -24.36 -13.39
CA SER A 173 7.48 -24.75 -12.20
C SER A 173 7.38 -23.71 -11.07
N GLU A 174 7.37 -22.42 -11.40
CA GLU A 174 7.14 -21.35 -10.42
C GLU A 174 5.73 -21.43 -9.84
N PHE A 175 4.71 -21.69 -10.68
CA PHE A 175 3.34 -21.90 -10.21
C PHE A 175 3.23 -23.12 -9.30
N LYS A 176 3.93 -24.22 -9.62
CA LYS A 176 4.06 -25.38 -8.73
C LYS A 176 4.65 -24.97 -7.38
N ALA A 177 5.74 -24.20 -7.39
CA ALA A 177 6.42 -23.75 -6.17
C ALA A 177 5.53 -22.86 -5.28
N ILE A 178 4.82 -21.89 -5.89
CA ILE A 178 3.91 -20.99 -5.18
C ILE A 178 2.75 -21.77 -4.56
N LEU A 179 2.10 -22.66 -5.33
CA LEU A 179 1.04 -23.48 -4.77
C LEU A 179 1.57 -24.43 -3.68
N ALA A 180 2.76 -25.01 -3.85
CA ALA A 180 3.39 -25.85 -2.83
C ALA A 180 3.68 -25.06 -1.54
N HIS A 181 4.06 -23.78 -1.64
CA HIS A 181 4.21 -22.87 -0.51
C HIS A 181 2.87 -22.68 0.22
N GLU A 182 1.80 -22.36 -0.52
CA GLU A 182 0.45 -22.26 0.06
C GLU A 182 0.04 -23.58 0.75
N PHE A 183 0.36 -24.73 0.15
CA PHE A 183 0.11 -26.04 0.75
C PHE A 183 1.01 -26.36 1.97
N GLY A 184 2.18 -25.73 2.06
CA GLY A 184 2.98 -25.68 3.28
C GLY A 184 2.20 -25.07 4.45
N HIS A 185 1.43 -24.00 4.20
CA HIS A 185 0.50 -23.49 5.21
C HIS A 185 -0.68 -24.45 5.47
N PHE A 186 -1.17 -25.18 4.46
CA PHE A 186 -2.22 -26.18 4.67
C PHE A 186 -1.82 -27.25 5.70
N SER A 187 -0.58 -27.75 5.66
CA SER A 187 -0.08 -28.81 6.55
C SER A 187 0.32 -28.29 7.95
N GLN A 188 0.60 -26.99 8.08
CA GLN A 188 0.94 -26.36 9.36
C GLN A 188 -0.22 -26.37 10.37
N LYS A 189 -0.03 -27.06 11.50
CA LYS A 189 -0.98 -27.04 12.64
C LYS A 189 -1.05 -25.68 13.33
N SER A 190 -0.01 -24.85 13.21
CA SER A 190 0.07 -23.49 13.77
C SER A 190 -0.97 -22.53 13.20
N MET A 191 -1.47 -22.77 11.98
CA MET A 191 -2.54 -21.94 11.40
C MET A 191 -3.80 -21.88 12.29
N LYS A 192 -4.04 -22.89 13.13
CA LYS A 192 -5.12 -22.85 14.13
C LYS A 192 -4.91 -21.69 15.12
N VAL A 193 -3.68 -21.46 15.55
CA VAL A 193 -3.30 -20.33 16.43
C VAL A 193 -3.63 -19.01 15.75
N GLY A 194 -3.35 -18.89 14.45
CA GLY A 194 -3.77 -17.75 13.63
C GLY A 194 -5.29 -17.48 13.69
N SER A 195 -6.13 -18.53 13.66
CA SER A 195 -7.59 -18.38 13.78
C SER A 195 -8.03 -17.86 15.14
N TYR A 196 -7.40 -18.31 16.24
CA TYR A 196 -7.69 -17.77 17.57
C TYR A 196 -7.29 -16.30 17.68
N ILE A 197 -6.10 -15.95 17.17
CA ILE A 197 -5.59 -14.58 17.16
C ILE A 197 -6.50 -13.67 16.30
N TYR A 198 -6.92 -14.13 15.13
CA TYR A 198 -7.87 -13.40 14.27
C TYR A 198 -9.18 -13.09 15.00
N ASN A 199 -9.80 -14.09 15.64
CA ASN A 199 -11.04 -13.87 16.36
C ASN A 199 -10.84 -12.99 17.62
N ALA A 200 -9.72 -13.14 18.34
CA ALA A 200 -9.37 -12.29 19.47
C ALA A 200 -9.18 -10.83 19.03
N ASN A 201 -8.44 -10.60 17.94
CA ASN A 201 -8.30 -9.29 17.30
C ASN A 201 -9.65 -8.72 16.89
N ARG A 202 -10.57 -9.53 16.36
CA ARG A 202 -11.93 -9.07 16.03
C ARG A 202 -12.69 -8.58 17.26
N ILE A 203 -12.68 -9.35 18.35
CA ILE A 203 -13.31 -8.96 19.61
C ILE A 203 -12.73 -7.63 20.10
N ILE A 204 -11.40 -7.51 20.10
CA ILE A 204 -10.72 -6.30 20.53
C ILE A 204 -11.03 -5.12 19.61
N HIS A 205 -10.95 -5.30 18.29
CA HIS A 205 -11.25 -4.27 17.29
C HIS A 205 -12.67 -3.72 17.47
N ASN A 206 -13.66 -4.60 17.62
CA ASN A 206 -15.04 -4.17 17.80
C ASN A 206 -15.24 -3.41 19.13
N LEU A 207 -14.55 -3.83 20.20
CA LEU A 207 -14.58 -3.13 21.50
C LEU A 207 -13.87 -1.78 21.47
N LEU A 208 -12.83 -1.62 20.65
CA LEU A 208 -12.06 -0.39 20.52
C LEU A 208 -12.72 0.61 19.57
N PHE A 209 -13.16 0.16 18.40
CA PHE A 209 -13.51 1.03 17.28
C PHE A 209 -15.00 0.99 16.89
N ASP A 210 -15.68 -0.17 17.01
CA ASP A 210 -17.10 -0.32 16.62
C ASP A 210 -18.08 -0.05 17.79
N ASN A 211 -17.82 1.01 18.54
CA ASN A 211 -18.56 1.37 19.76
C ASN A 211 -19.21 2.76 19.70
N GLY A 212 -19.20 3.42 18.53
CA GLY A 212 -19.79 4.76 18.37
C GLY A 212 -21.27 4.84 18.76
N GLY A 213 -22.05 3.81 18.42
CA GLY A 213 -23.45 3.71 18.84
C GLY A 213 -23.62 3.62 20.37
N PHE A 214 -22.70 2.93 21.07
CA PHE A 214 -22.72 2.81 22.53
C PHE A 214 -22.44 4.16 23.20
N PHE A 215 -21.41 4.88 22.76
CA PHE A 215 -21.11 6.22 23.30
C PHE A 215 -22.23 7.23 23.02
N ARG A 216 -22.88 7.14 21.85
CA ARG A 216 -24.08 7.95 21.55
C ARG A 216 -25.22 7.67 22.53
N THR A 217 -25.46 6.40 22.87
CA THR A 217 -26.45 6.04 23.92
C THR A 217 -26.07 6.63 25.28
N LEU A 218 -24.79 6.55 25.68
CA LEU A 218 -24.33 7.17 26.94
C LEU A 218 -24.56 8.68 26.95
N GLN A 219 -24.27 9.36 25.84
CA GLN A 219 -24.47 10.80 25.72
C GLN A 219 -25.95 11.18 25.81
N ASN A 220 -26.83 10.43 25.14
CA ASN A 220 -28.28 10.64 25.20
C ASN A 220 -28.84 10.45 26.62
N ILE A 221 -28.31 9.49 27.39
CA ILE A 221 -28.69 9.29 28.80
C ILE A 221 -28.12 10.42 29.67
N ALA A 222 -26.86 10.81 29.43
CA ALA A 222 -26.18 11.86 30.17
C ALA A 222 -26.83 13.24 30.01
N SER A 223 -27.44 13.55 28.87
CA SER A 223 -28.10 14.84 28.61
C SER A 223 -29.41 15.03 29.36
N VAL A 224 -29.97 13.97 29.96
CA VAL A 224 -31.27 14.04 30.67
C VAL A 224 -31.15 14.79 32.01
N HIS A 225 -30.09 14.54 32.79
CA HIS A 225 -29.92 15.14 34.10
C HIS A 225 -28.46 15.06 34.59
N ILE A 226 -28.01 16.05 35.37
CA ILE A 226 -26.62 16.14 35.87
C ILE A 226 -26.16 14.89 36.66
N VAL A 227 -27.06 14.27 37.43
CA VAL A 227 -26.79 13.01 38.16
C VAL A 227 -26.48 11.86 37.20
N LEU A 228 -27.22 11.75 36.10
CA LEU A 228 -26.98 10.75 35.06
C LEU A 228 -25.70 11.07 34.29
N THR A 229 -25.39 12.36 34.07
CA THR A 229 -24.11 12.78 33.50
C THR A 229 -22.92 12.23 34.30
N ILE A 230 -22.93 12.39 35.63
CA ILE A 230 -21.87 11.87 36.52
C ILE A 230 -21.77 10.34 36.42
N CYS A 231 -22.92 9.65 36.42
CA CYS A 231 -22.96 8.19 36.27
C CYS A 231 -22.34 7.74 34.94
N MET A 232 -22.68 8.40 33.83
CA MET A 232 -22.16 8.06 32.51
C MET A 232 -20.66 8.37 32.37
N TYR A 233 -20.15 9.42 33.02
CA TYR A 233 -18.70 9.63 33.12
C TYR A 233 -17.99 8.46 33.82
N GLY A 234 -18.60 7.89 34.86
CA GLY A 234 -18.11 6.68 35.51
C GLY A 234 -18.06 5.48 34.57
N VAL A 235 -19.11 5.27 33.76
CA VAL A 235 -19.12 4.22 32.73
C VAL A 235 -17.99 4.43 31.72
N VAL A 236 -17.83 5.65 31.21
CA VAL A 236 -16.78 6.00 30.23
C VAL A 236 -15.39 5.73 30.82
N ALA A 237 -15.15 6.08 32.09
CA ALA A 237 -13.85 5.84 32.73
C ALA A 237 -13.52 4.34 32.83
N VAL A 238 -14.47 3.50 33.26
CA VAL A 238 -14.27 2.05 33.33
C VAL A 238 -14.06 1.45 31.94
N VAL A 239 -14.89 1.84 30.97
CA VAL A 239 -14.78 1.39 29.57
C VAL A 239 -13.40 1.75 29.00
N ARG A 240 -12.89 2.96 29.22
CA ARG A 240 -11.55 3.36 28.80
C ARG A 240 -10.46 2.51 29.46
N GLY A 241 -10.59 2.18 30.74
CA GLY A 241 -9.68 1.28 31.43
C GLY A 241 -9.65 -0.12 30.79
N ILE A 242 -10.82 -0.68 30.49
CA ILE A 242 -10.96 -1.96 29.78
C ILE A 242 -10.29 -1.88 28.40
N GLN A 243 -10.54 -0.81 27.64
CA GLN A 243 -9.95 -0.60 26.32
C GLN A 243 -8.41 -0.52 26.38
N GLN A 244 -7.83 0.15 27.37
CA GLN A 244 -6.38 0.21 27.55
C GLN A 244 -5.76 -1.16 27.81
N ILE A 245 -6.40 -1.98 28.66
CA ILE A 245 -5.96 -3.36 28.92
C ILE A 245 -6.01 -4.18 27.62
N LEU A 246 -7.13 -4.14 26.90
CA LEU A 246 -7.31 -4.88 25.65
C LEU A 246 -6.33 -4.42 24.55
N PHE A 247 -6.06 -3.12 24.46
CA PHE A 247 -5.07 -2.57 23.52
C PHE A 247 -3.65 -3.02 23.85
N ALA A 248 -3.28 -3.10 25.13
CA ALA A 248 -1.99 -3.64 25.54
C ALA A 248 -1.83 -5.12 25.14
N ILE A 249 -2.88 -5.92 25.34
CA ILE A 249 -2.89 -7.33 24.94
C ILE A 249 -2.87 -7.48 23.42
N TYR A 250 -3.62 -6.66 22.69
CA TYR A 250 -3.60 -6.61 21.23
C TYR A 250 -2.18 -6.42 20.69
N ARG A 251 -1.45 -5.43 21.21
CA ARG A 251 -0.05 -5.19 20.80
C ARG A 251 0.85 -6.38 21.09
N LEU A 252 0.74 -6.96 22.29
CA LEU A 252 1.54 -8.12 22.68
C LEU A 252 1.26 -9.33 21.77
N MET A 253 -0.02 -9.64 21.55
CA MET A 253 -0.48 -10.76 20.75
C MET A 253 -0.04 -10.62 19.30
N ASN A 254 -0.27 -9.46 18.67
CA ASN A 254 0.12 -9.26 17.28
C ASN A 254 1.63 -9.27 17.08
N ARG A 255 2.42 -8.67 17.99
CA ARG A 255 3.88 -8.72 17.90
C ARG A 255 4.42 -10.15 17.92
N GLN A 256 3.86 -11.03 18.76
CA GLN A 256 4.27 -12.44 18.77
C GLN A 256 3.73 -13.18 17.55
N ASN A 257 2.49 -12.90 17.12
CA ASN A 257 1.93 -13.47 15.91
C ASN A 257 2.80 -13.19 14.68
N MET A 258 3.32 -11.96 14.52
CA MET A 258 4.20 -11.61 13.40
C MET A 258 5.51 -12.40 13.41
N LYS A 259 6.09 -12.69 14.60
CA LYS A 259 7.28 -13.56 14.69
C LYS A 259 6.98 -14.98 14.26
N LEU A 260 5.88 -15.56 14.76
CA LEU A 260 5.45 -16.89 14.33
C LEU A 260 5.15 -16.91 12.83
N SER A 261 4.52 -15.87 12.30
CA SER A 261 4.22 -15.70 10.87
C SER A 261 5.49 -15.80 10.04
N ARG A 262 6.55 -15.10 10.40
CA ARG A 262 7.84 -15.19 9.70
C ARG A 262 8.44 -16.60 9.69
N GLU A 263 8.37 -17.31 10.81
CA GLU A 263 8.82 -18.71 10.86
C GLU A 263 7.92 -19.65 10.05
N MET A 264 6.60 -19.36 9.97
CA MET A 264 5.68 -20.10 9.10
C MET A 264 6.01 -19.93 7.63
N GLU A 265 6.44 -18.75 7.19
CA GLU A 265 6.90 -18.50 5.82
C GLU A 265 8.15 -19.32 5.49
N PHE A 266 9.19 -19.29 6.33
CA PHE A 266 10.41 -20.08 6.10
C PHE A 266 10.14 -21.59 6.01
N HIS A 267 9.19 -22.08 6.81
CA HIS A 267 8.76 -23.48 6.73
C HIS A 267 7.95 -23.76 5.47
N ALA A 268 7.06 -22.86 5.06
CA ALA A 268 6.31 -23.02 3.81
C ALA A 268 7.26 -23.01 2.59
N ASP A 269 8.29 -22.17 2.63
CA ASP A 269 9.37 -22.13 1.64
C ASP A 269 10.16 -23.42 1.57
N SER A 270 10.52 -24.02 2.72
CA SER A 270 11.25 -25.28 2.74
C SER A 270 10.41 -26.44 2.21
N VAL A 271 9.10 -26.46 2.51
CA VAL A 271 8.14 -27.42 1.92
C VAL A 271 8.03 -27.22 0.41
N ALA A 272 7.88 -25.98 -0.06
CA ALA A 272 7.82 -25.68 -1.48
C ALA A 272 9.11 -26.11 -2.22
N ALA A 273 10.28 -25.79 -1.65
CA ALA A 273 11.57 -26.18 -2.20
C ALA A 273 11.73 -27.71 -2.28
N SER A 274 11.20 -28.45 -1.31
CA SER A 274 11.24 -29.93 -1.33
C SER A 274 10.42 -30.54 -2.47
N VAL A 275 9.46 -29.80 -3.03
CA VAL A 275 8.49 -30.28 -4.01
C VAL A 275 8.74 -29.72 -5.42
N ALA A 276 9.21 -28.48 -5.51
CA ALA A 276 9.40 -27.77 -6.79
C ALA A 276 10.84 -27.29 -7.01
N GLY A 277 11.75 -27.46 -6.03
CA GLY A 277 13.10 -26.92 -6.06
C GLY A 277 13.20 -25.49 -5.49
N SER A 278 14.40 -25.10 -5.06
CA SER A 278 14.64 -23.77 -4.47
C SER A 278 14.54 -22.64 -5.50
N ASN A 279 15.05 -22.87 -6.72
CA ASN A 279 15.17 -21.81 -7.72
C ASN A 279 13.82 -21.31 -8.26
N PRO A 280 12.84 -22.16 -8.61
CA PRO A 280 11.52 -21.68 -9.04
C PRO A 280 10.83 -20.80 -7.99
N LEU A 281 10.94 -21.13 -6.70
CA LEU A 281 10.38 -20.28 -5.66
C LEU A 281 11.10 -18.93 -5.59
N ILE A 282 12.44 -18.90 -5.57
CA ILE A 282 13.24 -17.67 -5.53
C ILE A 282 12.88 -16.75 -6.72
N GLN A 283 12.86 -17.29 -7.93
CA GLN A 283 12.51 -16.54 -9.14
C GLN A 283 11.10 -15.98 -9.07
N SER A 284 10.14 -16.76 -8.55
CA SER A 284 8.78 -16.27 -8.37
C SER A 284 8.67 -15.13 -7.36
N LEU A 285 9.37 -15.20 -6.22
CA LEU A 285 9.31 -14.15 -5.19
C LEU A 285 9.71 -12.79 -5.76
N TYR A 286 10.81 -12.75 -6.51
CA TYR A 286 11.25 -11.51 -7.17
C TYR A 286 10.31 -11.08 -8.30
N ARG A 287 9.86 -12.02 -9.15
CA ARG A 287 9.01 -11.67 -10.30
C ARG A 287 7.63 -11.17 -9.88
N LEU A 288 7.09 -11.64 -8.76
CA LEU A 288 5.78 -11.20 -8.27
C LEU A 288 5.76 -9.72 -7.90
N GLU A 289 6.87 -9.15 -7.43
CA GLU A 289 6.97 -7.71 -7.15
C GLU A 289 6.78 -6.88 -8.44
N LEU A 290 7.47 -7.25 -9.53
CA LEU A 290 7.29 -6.59 -10.82
C LEU A 290 5.90 -6.85 -11.40
N ALA A 291 5.38 -8.06 -11.25
CA ALA A 291 4.08 -8.45 -11.77
C ALA A 291 2.94 -7.65 -11.11
N GLU A 292 3.00 -7.43 -9.80
CA GLU A 292 2.01 -6.61 -9.05
C GLU A 292 2.04 -5.15 -9.50
N VAL A 293 3.23 -4.55 -9.62
CA VAL A 293 3.38 -3.19 -10.16
C VAL A 293 2.82 -3.10 -11.57
N SER A 294 3.15 -4.07 -12.43
CA SER A 294 2.68 -4.12 -13.81
C SER A 294 1.15 -4.25 -13.91
N PHE A 295 0.55 -5.06 -13.03
CA PHE A 295 -0.90 -5.25 -12.99
C PHE A 295 -1.61 -3.98 -12.52
N SER A 296 -1.09 -3.34 -11.47
CA SER A 296 -1.58 -2.05 -10.98
C SER A 296 -1.50 -0.98 -12.07
N THR A 297 -0.39 -0.90 -12.82
CA THR A 297 -0.25 0.01 -13.95
C THR A 297 -1.23 -0.29 -15.10
N ALA A 298 -1.47 -1.57 -15.41
CA ALA A 298 -2.49 -1.95 -16.39
C ALA A 298 -3.91 -1.54 -15.92
N LEU A 299 -4.23 -1.73 -14.63
CA LEU A 299 -5.49 -1.25 -14.04
C LEU A 299 -5.63 0.27 -14.09
N SER A 300 -4.56 1.01 -13.76
CA SER A 300 -4.55 2.47 -13.90
C SER A 300 -4.79 2.89 -15.36
N THR A 301 -4.22 2.17 -16.33
CA THR A 301 -4.46 2.40 -17.75
C THR A 301 -5.92 2.14 -18.13
N CYS A 302 -6.52 1.07 -17.59
CA CYS A 302 -7.96 0.81 -17.73
C CYS A 302 -8.81 1.98 -17.18
N ASN A 303 -8.43 2.59 -16.06
CA ASN A 303 -9.14 3.76 -15.53
C ASN A 303 -9.08 4.96 -16.49
N LEU A 304 -7.94 5.17 -17.17
CA LEU A 304 -7.84 6.20 -18.20
C LEU A 304 -8.76 5.91 -19.40
N LEU A 305 -8.88 4.64 -19.80
CA LEU A 305 -9.75 4.24 -20.91
C LEU A 305 -11.23 4.49 -20.61
N LEU A 306 -11.65 4.34 -19.35
CA LEU A 306 -13.02 4.61 -18.93
C LEU A 306 -13.44 6.07 -19.17
N GLU A 307 -12.52 7.02 -19.01
CA GLU A 307 -12.77 8.43 -19.30
C GLU A 307 -12.99 8.70 -20.80
N GLU A 308 -12.45 7.82 -21.66
CA GLU A 308 -12.64 7.86 -23.12
C GLU A 308 -13.84 7.02 -23.59
N GLN A 309 -14.70 6.56 -22.67
CA GLN A 309 -15.81 5.64 -22.96
C GLN A 309 -15.34 4.33 -23.62
N LYS A 310 -14.11 3.91 -23.35
CA LYS A 310 -13.54 2.63 -23.78
C LYS A 310 -13.41 1.69 -22.60
N GLN A 311 -13.42 0.40 -22.88
CA GLN A 311 -13.27 -0.65 -21.87
C GLN A 311 -12.39 -1.77 -22.41
N GLU A 312 -11.43 -2.23 -21.61
CA GLU A 312 -10.60 -3.37 -21.97
C GLU A 312 -11.44 -4.65 -21.89
N LYS A 313 -11.39 -5.48 -22.94
CA LYS A 313 -12.08 -6.78 -22.96
C LYS A 313 -11.33 -7.82 -22.13
N ASN A 314 -10.00 -7.81 -22.23
CA ASN A 314 -9.11 -8.75 -21.57
C ASN A 314 -7.85 -8.02 -21.08
N ILE A 315 -7.71 -7.85 -19.77
CA ILE A 315 -6.59 -7.08 -19.19
C ILE A 315 -5.24 -7.83 -19.22
N TYR A 316 -5.25 -9.16 -19.31
CA TYR A 316 -4.05 -9.98 -19.09
C TYR A 316 -2.97 -9.84 -20.19
N PRO A 317 -3.31 -9.72 -21.48
CA PRO A 317 -2.34 -9.32 -22.51
C PRO A 317 -1.70 -7.97 -22.19
N GLY A 318 -2.50 -6.96 -21.82
CA GLY A 318 -2.00 -5.65 -21.42
C GLY A 318 -1.11 -5.68 -20.19
N HIS A 319 -1.45 -6.49 -19.18
CA HIS A 319 -0.61 -6.73 -18.00
C HIS A 319 0.75 -7.33 -18.38
N HIS A 320 0.77 -8.35 -19.25
CA HIS A 320 2.01 -8.97 -19.72
C HIS A 320 2.86 -8.01 -20.57
N PHE A 321 2.21 -7.19 -21.39
CA PHE A 321 2.86 -6.14 -22.17
C PHE A 321 3.56 -5.11 -21.28
N VAL A 322 2.84 -4.58 -20.28
CA VAL A 322 3.41 -3.63 -19.30
C VAL A 322 4.58 -4.27 -18.56
N MET A 323 4.46 -5.52 -18.13
CA MET A 323 5.55 -6.23 -17.44
C MET A 323 6.80 -6.37 -18.30
N LYS A 324 6.64 -6.72 -19.58
CA LYS A 324 7.77 -6.77 -20.54
C LYS A 324 8.37 -5.39 -20.80
N TYR A 325 7.53 -4.37 -20.90
CA TYR A 325 7.98 -2.99 -21.09
C TYR A 325 8.84 -2.53 -19.91
N LEU A 326 8.34 -2.67 -18.68
CA LEU A 326 9.06 -2.30 -17.46
C LEU A 326 10.34 -3.14 -17.30
N GLY A 327 10.30 -4.43 -17.65
CA GLY A 327 11.49 -5.27 -17.69
C GLY A 327 12.56 -4.72 -18.65
N LYS A 328 12.16 -4.32 -19.86
CA LYS A 328 13.08 -3.73 -20.85
C LYS A 328 13.61 -2.37 -20.40
N GLU A 329 12.77 -1.51 -19.85
CA GLU A 329 13.14 -0.19 -19.34
C GLU A 329 14.20 -0.29 -18.24
N ASN A 330 14.05 -1.26 -17.35
CA ASN A 330 15.01 -1.54 -16.27
C ASN A 330 16.19 -2.42 -16.71
N GLN A 331 16.36 -2.65 -18.03
CA GLN A 331 17.46 -3.45 -18.61
C GLN A 331 17.51 -4.89 -18.10
N LEU A 332 16.36 -5.46 -17.73
CA LEU A 332 16.27 -6.83 -17.23
C LEU A 332 16.36 -7.82 -18.39
N PRO A 333 17.13 -8.92 -18.23
CA PRO A 333 17.13 -9.97 -19.22
C PRO A 333 15.74 -10.61 -19.32
N ILE A 334 15.22 -10.71 -20.55
CA ILE A 334 13.98 -11.42 -20.82
C ILE A 334 14.33 -12.87 -21.13
N VAL A 335 13.99 -13.78 -20.22
CA VAL A 335 14.27 -15.22 -20.33
C VAL A 335 12.93 -15.95 -20.34
N HIS A 336 12.71 -16.84 -21.31
CA HIS A 336 11.45 -17.54 -21.52
C HIS A 336 10.21 -16.62 -21.57
N GLN A 337 10.34 -15.46 -22.24
CA GLN A 337 9.31 -14.44 -22.38
C GLN A 337 8.90 -13.69 -21.10
N LEU A 338 9.60 -13.91 -19.99
CA LEU A 338 9.36 -13.22 -18.72
C LEU A 338 10.63 -12.46 -18.30
N PRO A 339 10.49 -11.29 -17.64
CA PRO A 339 11.64 -10.63 -17.03
C PRO A 339 12.24 -11.52 -15.94
N GLN A 340 13.54 -11.76 -16.04
CA GLN A 340 14.29 -12.43 -14.99
C GLN A 340 14.79 -11.37 -14.01
N ILE A 341 14.42 -11.56 -12.74
CA ILE A 341 14.73 -10.65 -11.65
C ILE A 341 15.58 -11.41 -10.65
N ASP A 342 16.67 -10.81 -10.22
CA ASP A 342 17.56 -11.36 -9.20
C ASP A 342 17.73 -10.39 -8.03
N ARG A 343 18.43 -10.84 -6.99
CA ARG A 343 18.74 -10.06 -5.79
C ARG A 343 19.38 -8.70 -6.08
N ASN A 344 20.16 -8.59 -7.15
CA ASN A 344 20.95 -7.41 -7.48
C ASN A 344 20.18 -6.44 -8.38
N THR A 345 19.12 -6.92 -9.03
CA THR A 345 18.27 -6.15 -9.94
C THR A 345 17.74 -4.87 -9.28
N PHE A 346 17.36 -4.95 -8.00
CA PHE A 346 16.92 -3.79 -7.22
C PHE A 346 17.97 -3.25 -6.24
N ALA A 347 19.18 -3.81 -6.19
CA ALA A 347 20.25 -3.28 -5.34
C ALA A 347 20.63 -1.84 -5.73
N ASP A 348 20.46 -1.50 -7.00
CA ASP A 348 20.62 -0.14 -7.54
C ASP A 348 19.55 0.86 -7.06
N PHE A 349 18.40 0.36 -6.56
CA PHE A 349 17.28 1.13 -6.03
C PHE A 349 17.23 1.14 -4.49
N GLU A 350 17.84 0.14 -3.85
CA GLU A 350 18.12 0.14 -2.41
C GLU A 350 19.29 1.07 -2.09
N THR A 351 19.03 2.36 -2.18
CA THR A 351 19.99 3.41 -1.84
C THR A 351 19.97 3.76 -0.34
N SER A 352 19.03 3.17 0.40
CA SER A 352 18.88 3.35 1.85
C SER A 352 19.93 2.53 2.60
N ARG A 353 20.73 3.21 3.43
CA ARG A 353 21.72 2.58 4.32
C ARG A 353 21.13 2.19 5.66
N ILE A 354 19.89 2.58 5.93
CA ILE A 354 19.17 2.29 7.16
C ILE A 354 18.23 1.12 6.95
N ASN A 355 18.49 0.01 7.62
CA ASN A 355 17.59 -1.12 7.63
C ASN A 355 16.88 -1.19 8.99
N VAL A 356 15.57 -1.02 8.96
CA VAL A 356 14.72 -1.19 10.13
C VAL A 356 14.03 -2.54 10.02
N GLN A 357 14.34 -3.45 10.95
CA GLN A 357 13.58 -4.70 11.04
C GLN A 357 12.13 -4.36 11.43
N ASP A 358 11.22 -4.45 10.47
CA ASP A 358 9.81 -4.22 10.72
C ASP A 358 9.25 -5.33 11.60
N GLN A 359 9.00 -4.99 12.87
CA GLN A 359 8.44 -5.93 13.85
C GLN A 359 6.97 -6.25 13.53
N TRP A 360 6.34 -5.46 12.66
CA TRP A 360 4.96 -5.57 12.23
C TRP A 360 4.80 -6.22 10.84
N ALA A 361 5.90 -6.51 10.14
CA ALA A 361 5.85 -7.28 8.90
C ALA A 361 5.44 -8.74 9.17
N SER A 362 4.37 -9.19 8.51
CA SER A 362 3.86 -10.56 8.60
C SER A 362 4.71 -11.57 7.81
N HIS A 363 5.50 -11.09 6.85
CA HIS A 363 6.39 -11.90 6.02
C HIS A 363 7.86 -11.45 6.22
N PRO A 364 8.84 -12.37 6.15
CA PRO A 364 10.25 -12.01 6.04
C PRO A 364 10.53 -11.29 4.71
N SER A 365 11.68 -10.62 4.62
CA SER A 365 12.07 -10.02 3.34
C SER A 365 12.34 -11.09 2.28
N THR A 366 12.15 -10.76 1.00
CA THR A 366 12.47 -11.64 -0.13
C THR A 366 13.91 -12.17 -0.05
N ARG A 367 14.84 -11.33 0.42
CA ARG A 367 16.25 -11.70 0.64
C ARG A 367 16.47 -12.73 1.74
N ASP A 368 15.82 -12.56 2.89
CA ASP A 368 15.93 -13.53 3.99
C ASP A 368 15.41 -14.91 3.54
N ARG A 369 14.33 -14.91 2.74
CA ARG A 369 13.73 -16.13 2.17
C ARG A 369 14.65 -16.78 1.14
N GLU A 370 15.24 -15.99 0.24
CA GLU A 370 16.25 -16.46 -0.71
C GLU A 370 17.44 -17.10 0.03
N GLU A 371 18.00 -16.42 1.03
CA GLU A 371 19.13 -16.95 1.82
C GLU A 371 18.77 -18.25 2.55
N ALA A 372 17.55 -18.38 3.05
CA ALA A 372 17.06 -19.62 3.65
C ALA A 372 16.90 -20.74 2.60
N LEU A 373 16.38 -20.43 1.41
CA LEU A 373 16.19 -21.38 0.31
C LEU A 373 17.50 -21.85 -0.31
N LEU A 374 18.50 -20.98 -0.39
CA LEU A 374 19.84 -21.28 -0.90
C LEU A 374 20.65 -22.16 0.07
N LYS A 375 20.33 -22.20 1.37
CA LYS A 375 20.92 -23.18 2.30
C LYS A 375 20.56 -24.62 1.91
N TRP A 376 19.35 -24.82 1.38
CA TRP A 376 18.91 -26.12 0.89
C TRP A 376 19.35 -26.38 -0.56
N ASN A 377 19.31 -25.35 -1.41
CA ASN A 377 19.72 -25.37 -2.82
C ASN A 377 19.20 -26.60 -3.60
N VAL A 378 17.94 -26.96 -3.37
CA VAL A 378 17.33 -28.14 -4.00
C VAL A 378 17.18 -27.89 -5.49
N LYS A 379 17.72 -28.81 -6.29
CA LYS A 379 17.59 -28.80 -7.75
C LYS A 379 16.37 -29.61 -8.16
N ALA A 380 15.60 -29.05 -9.08
CA ALA A 380 14.42 -29.68 -9.67
C ALA A 380 14.41 -29.48 -11.17
N GLU A 381 13.54 -30.23 -11.84
CA GLU A 381 13.21 -29.93 -13.22
C GLU A 381 12.44 -28.61 -13.33
N GLU A 382 12.92 -27.72 -14.21
CA GLU A 382 12.28 -26.43 -14.46
C GLU A 382 11.56 -26.45 -15.82
N VAL A 383 10.27 -26.13 -15.77
CA VAL A 383 9.33 -26.13 -16.90
C VAL A 383 8.89 -24.70 -17.11
N TYR A 384 9.33 -24.11 -18.21
CA TYR A 384 9.24 -22.68 -18.46
C TYR A 384 7.99 -22.25 -19.25
N GLU A 385 7.14 -23.19 -19.64
CA GLU A 385 5.82 -22.91 -20.20
C GLU A 385 4.98 -22.09 -19.21
N SER A 386 4.07 -21.29 -19.75
CA SER A 386 3.18 -20.46 -18.92
C SER A 386 2.33 -21.32 -17.98
N ALA A 387 2.09 -20.84 -16.76
CA ALA A 387 1.16 -21.45 -15.83
C ALA A 387 -0.28 -21.54 -16.39
N TRP A 388 -0.64 -20.69 -17.36
CA TRP A 388 -1.93 -20.78 -18.07
C TRP A 388 -2.17 -22.16 -18.70
N THR A 389 -1.11 -22.93 -19.01
CA THR A 389 -1.23 -24.28 -19.59
C THR A 389 -2.02 -25.26 -18.74
N VAL A 390 -2.21 -25.00 -17.44
CA VAL A 390 -3.04 -25.85 -16.55
C VAL A 390 -4.53 -25.48 -16.58
N PHE A 391 -4.88 -24.37 -17.21
CA PHE A 391 -6.24 -23.84 -17.27
C PHE A 391 -6.90 -24.19 -18.61
N THR A 392 -8.17 -24.59 -18.53
CA THR A 392 -9.04 -24.83 -19.68
C THR A 392 -9.75 -23.54 -20.06
N ASN A 393 -9.83 -23.26 -21.37
CA ASN A 393 -10.50 -22.09 -21.94
C ASN A 393 -9.97 -20.74 -21.36
N GLN A 394 -8.65 -20.57 -21.43
CA GLN A 394 -7.89 -19.48 -20.81
C GLN A 394 -8.46 -18.09 -21.15
N GLU A 395 -8.70 -17.80 -22.43
CA GLU A 395 -9.19 -16.49 -22.88
C GLU A 395 -10.57 -16.16 -22.32
N ALA A 396 -11.52 -17.11 -22.32
CA ALA A 396 -12.84 -16.89 -21.74
C ALA A 396 -12.77 -16.64 -20.22
N LEU A 397 -11.88 -17.34 -19.53
CA LEU A 397 -11.66 -17.16 -18.09
C LEU A 397 -11.08 -15.76 -17.80
N GLN A 398 -10.14 -15.32 -18.63
CA GLN A 398 -9.53 -13.99 -18.58
C GLN A 398 -10.55 -12.87 -18.81
N GLU A 399 -11.38 -12.98 -19.85
CA GLU A 399 -12.44 -12.00 -20.16
C GLU A 399 -13.49 -11.93 -19.05
N MET A 400 -13.91 -13.09 -18.53
CA MET A 400 -14.86 -13.16 -17.41
C MET A 400 -14.31 -12.49 -16.14
N MET A 401 -13.03 -12.71 -15.82
CA MET A 401 -12.40 -12.07 -14.67
C MET A 401 -12.18 -10.57 -14.90
N THR A 402 -11.88 -10.15 -16.12
CA THR A 402 -11.80 -8.75 -16.51
C THR A 402 -13.15 -8.05 -16.33
N ALA A 403 -14.26 -8.68 -16.75
CA ALA A 403 -15.61 -8.15 -16.55
C ALA A 403 -15.93 -7.95 -15.05
N LYS A 404 -15.50 -8.86 -14.17
CA LYS A 404 -15.67 -8.71 -12.71
C LYS A 404 -14.95 -7.51 -12.11
N LEU A 405 -13.82 -7.08 -12.68
CA LEU A 405 -13.15 -5.85 -12.23
C LEU A 405 -14.07 -4.64 -12.38
N TYR A 406 -14.72 -4.52 -13.54
CA TYR A 406 -15.64 -3.43 -13.84
C TYR A 406 -16.92 -3.50 -13.00
N GLU A 407 -17.46 -4.70 -12.74
CA GLU A 407 -18.59 -4.90 -11.82
C GLU A 407 -18.25 -4.45 -10.39
N GLY A 408 -17.08 -4.86 -9.88
CA GLY A 408 -16.64 -4.57 -8.52
C GLY A 408 -16.42 -3.07 -8.27
N ALA A 409 -15.97 -2.34 -9.29
CA ALA A 409 -15.75 -0.89 -9.22
C ALA A 409 -17.05 -0.06 -9.23
N SER A 410 -18.24 -0.69 -9.29
CA SER A 410 -19.55 -0.02 -9.33
C SER A 410 -19.67 1.01 -10.46
N ILE A 411 -18.94 0.80 -11.54
CA ILE A 411 -18.91 1.71 -12.68
C ILE A 411 -20.26 1.63 -13.40
N PRO A 412 -20.97 2.75 -13.66
CA PRO A 412 -22.25 2.74 -14.35
C PRO A 412 -22.16 2.01 -15.70
N PRO A 413 -23.17 1.23 -16.11
CA PRO A 413 -23.19 0.56 -17.41
C PRO A 413 -23.55 1.57 -18.51
N GLU A 414 -22.68 2.55 -18.72
CA GLU A 414 -22.76 3.41 -19.89
C GLU A 414 -22.30 2.64 -21.14
N PRO A 415 -22.83 2.96 -22.34
CA PRO A 415 -22.38 2.33 -23.56
C PRO A 415 -20.89 2.64 -23.79
N ARG A 416 -20.04 1.64 -23.64
CA ARG A 416 -18.59 1.71 -23.87
C ARG A 416 -18.17 0.83 -25.02
N VAL A 417 -17.17 1.28 -25.76
CA VAL A 417 -16.52 0.45 -26.77
C VAL A 417 -15.60 -0.54 -26.05
N SER A 418 -15.92 -1.83 -26.13
CA SER A 418 -15.07 -2.90 -25.60
C SER A 418 -14.08 -3.38 -26.67
N GLY A 419 -12.81 -3.56 -26.30
CA GLY A 419 -11.76 -3.97 -27.23
C GLY A 419 -10.41 -4.13 -26.53
N SER A 420 -9.33 -4.12 -27.32
CA SER A 420 -7.95 -4.20 -26.83
C SER A 420 -7.27 -2.85 -26.96
N PHE A 421 -7.12 -2.15 -25.85
CA PHE A 421 -6.70 -0.75 -25.79
C PHE A 421 -5.55 -0.48 -24.82
N VAL A 422 -5.37 -1.31 -23.78
CA VAL A 422 -4.36 -1.08 -22.74
C VAL A 422 -2.96 -0.91 -23.31
N GLU A 423 -2.52 -1.77 -24.23
CA GLU A 423 -1.16 -1.69 -24.81
C GLU A 423 -0.93 -0.35 -25.51
N ASN A 424 -1.83 0.01 -26.43
CA ASN A 424 -1.74 1.27 -27.18
C ASN A 424 -1.84 2.48 -26.25
N LYS A 425 -2.76 2.45 -25.28
CA LYS A 425 -2.95 3.56 -24.35
C LYS A 425 -1.73 3.72 -23.44
N PHE A 426 -1.20 2.61 -22.93
CA PHE A 426 0.02 2.63 -22.13
C PHE A 426 1.19 3.20 -22.94
N SER A 427 1.43 2.73 -24.17
CA SER A 427 2.48 3.28 -25.03
C SER A 427 2.30 4.77 -25.31
N GLU A 428 1.07 5.23 -25.59
CA GLU A 428 0.75 6.66 -25.73
C GLU A 428 1.12 7.45 -24.47
N GLN A 429 0.86 6.91 -23.28
CA GLN A 429 1.26 7.54 -22.02
C GLN A 429 2.79 7.58 -21.87
N GLN A 430 3.50 6.50 -22.20
CA GLN A 430 4.96 6.45 -22.06
C GLN A 430 5.68 7.40 -23.01
N ASP A 431 5.29 7.43 -24.29
CA ASP A 431 5.87 8.34 -25.29
C ASP A 431 5.65 9.81 -24.91
N HIS A 432 4.61 10.09 -24.12
CA HIS A 432 4.33 11.43 -23.61
C HIS A 432 5.34 11.87 -22.53
N PHE A 433 5.84 10.95 -21.69
CA PHE A 433 6.76 11.20 -20.57
C PHE A 433 8.19 10.68 -20.77
N GLN A 434 8.73 10.72 -21.99
CA GLN A 434 10.15 10.42 -22.22
C GLN A 434 10.95 11.66 -22.64
N LEU A 435 12.02 11.94 -21.90
CA LEU A 435 13.05 12.89 -22.31
C LEU A 435 14.01 12.17 -23.27
N PRO A 436 14.78 12.92 -24.09
CA PRO A 436 15.67 12.30 -25.08
C PRO A 436 16.61 11.25 -24.45
N PRO A 437 16.71 10.02 -25.02
CA PRO A 437 17.43 8.90 -24.40
C PRO A 437 18.90 9.18 -24.09
N TRP A 438 19.54 10.07 -24.84
CA TRP A 438 20.94 10.48 -24.62
C TRP A 438 21.17 11.17 -23.27
N THR A 439 20.10 11.63 -22.60
CA THR A 439 20.16 12.22 -21.25
C THR A 439 20.14 11.18 -20.12
N LYS A 440 19.95 9.89 -20.43
CA LYS A 440 19.96 8.77 -19.47
C LYS A 440 19.09 9.04 -18.23
N ASN A 441 17.90 9.61 -18.43
CA ASN A 441 16.89 9.90 -17.40
C ASN A 441 17.35 10.87 -16.29
N TYR A 442 18.47 11.59 -16.50
CA TYR A 442 19.05 12.46 -15.46
C TYR A 442 18.12 13.63 -15.08
N TRP A 443 17.30 14.11 -16.02
CA TRP A 443 16.47 15.31 -15.87
C TRP A 443 14.99 15.03 -15.58
N ASP A 444 14.58 13.76 -15.57
CA ASP A 444 13.17 13.35 -15.47
C ASP A 444 12.54 13.90 -14.18
N ALA A 445 13.21 13.70 -13.06
CA ALA A 445 12.78 14.16 -11.74
C ALA A 445 13.42 15.49 -11.29
N LYS A 446 14.35 16.08 -12.06
CA LYS A 446 15.12 17.29 -11.64
C LYS A 446 14.62 18.57 -12.30
N LYS A 447 14.66 19.68 -11.57
CA LYS A 447 14.44 21.01 -12.15
C LYS A 447 15.71 21.47 -12.88
N PHE A 448 15.57 22.16 -14.00
CA PHE A 448 16.68 22.87 -14.65
C PHE A 448 17.15 24.03 -13.76
N PRO A 449 18.46 24.22 -13.56
CA PRO A 449 19.01 25.26 -12.70
C PRO A 449 18.92 26.65 -13.35
N ALA A 450 18.74 27.74 -12.61
CA ALA A 450 18.81 29.06 -13.24
C ALA A 450 20.25 29.35 -13.73
N MET A 451 20.40 29.78 -14.99
CA MET A 451 21.70 30.17 -15.55
C MET A 451 21.78 31.69 -15.72
N ASN A 452 22.94 32.27 -15.41
CA ASN A 452 23.23 33.65 -15.79
C ASN A 452 23.89 33.66 -17.18
N TRP A 453 23.15 34.10 -18.19
CA TRP A 453 23.61 34.18 -19.58
C TRP A 453 24.88 35.03 -19.74
N ASN A 454 25.10 36.01 -18.85
CA ASN A 454 26.24 36.93 -18.90
C ASN A 454 27.55 36.33 -18.35
N GLU A 455 27.48 35.18 -17.67
CA GLU A 455 28.64 34.53 -17.02
C GLU A 455 29.12 33.28 -17.79
N LEU A 456 28.63 33.07 -19.01
CA LEU A 456 28.92 31.88 -19.82
C LEU A 456 30.19 32.09 -20.67
N SER A 457 31.33 31.58 -20.17
CA SER A 457 32.63 31.56 -20.85
C SER A 457 32.56 30.87 -22.24
N PRO A 458 33.36 31.27 -23.24
CA PRO A 458 33.42 30.64 -24.57
C PRO A 458 34.18 29.28 -24.61
N GLU A 459 34.24 28.54 -23.51
CA GLU A 459 34.88 27.23 -23.47
C GLU A 459 34.14 26.18 -24.31
N SER A 460 34.89 25.26 -24.92
CA SER A 460 34.36 24.14 -25.74
C SER A 460 33.50 23.19 -24.91
N ALA A 461 32.51 22.54 -25.53
CA ALA A 461 31.71 21.51 -24.87
C ALA A 461 32.57 20.35 -24.36
N ASP A 462 32.39 19.95 -23.09
CA ASP A 462 32.99 18.73 -22.54
C ASP A 462 32.42 17.50 -23.28
N ALA A 463 33.27 16.60 -23.77
CA ALA A 463 32.84 15.41 -24.50
C ALA A 463 32.15 14.36 -23.62
N ALA A 464 32.41 14.34 -22.32
CA ALA A 464 31.90 13.34 -21.37
C ALA A 464 30.81 13.92 -20.45
N ILE A 465 29.56 13.83 -20.88
CA ILE A 465 28.36 14.15 -20.08
C ILE A 465 27.53 12.88 -19.82
N TYR A 466 26.84 12.85 -18.69
CA TYR A 466 26.09 11.68 -18.19
C TYR A 466 26.95 10.42 -18.03
N THR A 467 28.11 10.58 -17.39
CA THR A 467 28.93 9.44 -16.97
C THR A 467 28.22 8.63 -15.88
N PRO A 468 28.53 7.34 -15.70
CA PRO A 468 27.94 6.54 -14.63
C PRO A 468 28.05 7.19 -13.25
N GLU A 469 29.18 7.83 -12.94
CA GLU A 469 29.42 8.51 -11.66
C GLU A 469 28.47 9.70 -11.46
N GLN A 470 28.23 10.48 -12.53
CA GLN A 470 27.32 11.63 -12.51
C GLN A 470 25.86 11.21 -12.26
N ILE A 471 25.43 10.11 -12.88
CA ILE A 471 24.06 9.57 -12.71
C ILE A 471 23.88 9.02 -11.29
N GLN A 472 24.93 8.40 -10.73
CA GLN A 472 24.90 7.82 -9.39
C GLN A 472 24.74 8.86 -8.28
N LEU A 473 25.17 10.11 -8.48
CA LEU A 473 25.00 11.19 -7.48
C LEU A 473 23.53 11.42 -7.12
N ASN A 474 22.64 11.44 -8.11
CA ASN A 474 21.20 11.59 -7.87
C ASN A 474 20.60 10.41 -7.12
N LYS A 475 21.04 9.18 -7.45
CA LYS A 475 20.61 7.96 -6.74
C LYS A 475 21.03 8.02 -5.27
N LYS A 476 22.27 8.41 -4.99
CA LYS A 476 22.79 8.59 -3.63
C LYS A 476 21.99 9.63 -2.84
N LEU A 477 21.67 10.77 -3.46
CA LEU A 477 20.88 11.82 -2.81
C LEU A 477 19.49 11.31 -2.43
N LYS A 478 18.81 10.61 -3.35
CA LYS A 478 17.49 10.03 -3.07
C LYS A 478 17.52 8.99 -1.93
N GLY A 479 18.57 8.16 -1.87
CA GLY A 479 18.75 7.20 -0.77
C GLY A 479 18.95 7.87 0.57
N LEU A 480 19.77 8.92 0.58
CA LEU A 480 20.03 9.72 1.76
C LEU A 480 18.77 10.43 2.28
N GLU A 481 17.93 10.95 1.39
CA GLU A 481 16.63 11.52 1.77
C GLU A 481 15.70 10.48 2.38
N SER A 482 15.69 9.25 1.84
CA SER A 482 14.94 8.13 2.41
C SER A 482 15.45 7.73 3.79
N ASP A 483 16.77 7.69 4.00
CA ASP A 483 17.40 7.40 5.28
C ASP A 483 17.03 8.47 6.33
N ILE A 484 17.13 9.75 5.97
CA ILE A 484 16.74 10.89 6.82
C ILE A 484 15.27 10.78 7.22
N ALA A 485 14.37 10.57 6.27
CA ALA A 485 12.94 10.43 6.53
C ALA A 485 12.63 9.26 7.48
N THR A 486 13.39 8.16 7.35
CA THR A 486 13.28 6.99 8.24
C THR A 486 13.71 7.34 9.67
N LEU A 487 14.85 8.02 9.85
CA LEU A 487 15.33 8.47 11.16
C LEU A 487 14.39 9.48 11.82
N GLU A 488 13.90 10.47 11.07
CA GLU A 488 12.91 11.42 11.56
C GLU A 488 11.66 10.70 12.09
N SER A 489 11.18 9.68 11.37
CA SER A 489 10.02 8.89 11.77
C SER A 489 10.29 8.09 13.06
N ILE A 490 11.52 7.58 13.26
CA ILE A 490 11.94 6.95 14.52
C ILE A 490 11.95 7.98 15.67
N ILE A 491 12.49 9.18 15.44
CA ILE A 491 12.62 10.25 16.45
C ILE A 491 11.24 10.79 16.86
N ARG A 492 10.36 11.02 15.88
CA ARG A 492 8.96 11.46 16.11
C ARG A 492 8.09 10.38 16.78
N LYS A 493 8.58 9.13 16.86
CA LYS A 493 7.87 7.94 17.34
C LYS A 493 6.70 7.51 16.45
N ASP A 494 6.69 7.98 15.20
CA ASP A 494 5.80 7.49 14.15
C ASP A 494 6.17 6.03 13.82
N LEU A 495 7.47 5.72 13.80
CA LEU A 495 8.01 4.37 13.64
C LEU A 495 8.53 3.80 14.98
N GLN A 496 7.78 2.87 15.57
CA GLN A 496 8.10 2.29 16.88
C GLN A 496 8.97 1.04 16.76
N VAL A 497 10.30 1.21 16.80
CA VAL A 497 11.28 0.12 16.80
C VAL A 497 12.19 0.13 18.03
N SER A 498 12.80 -1.02 18.32
CA SER A 498 13.78 -1.14 19.42
C SER A 498 15.19 -0.68 19.02
N GLY A 499 15.49 -0.69 17.73
CA GLY A 499 16.77 -0.33 17.14
C GLY A 499 16.70 -0.42 15.62
N PHE A 500 17.77 -0.01 14.95
CA PHE A 500 17.91 -0.01 13.50
C PHE A 500 19.34 -0.39 13.14
N ASP A 501 19.55 -0.89 11.94
CA ASP A 501 20.86 -1.12 11.36
C ASP A 501 21.25 0.08 10.51
N PHE A 502 22.50 0.51 10.61
CA PHE A 502 23.09 1.51 9.74
C PHE A 502 24.49 1.02 9.33
N GLU A 503 24.69 0.79 8.03
CA GLU A 503 25.94 0.27 7.45
C GLU A 503 26.39 -1.07 8.09
N GLY A 504 25.45 -1.96 8.44
CA GLY A 504 25.73 -3.27 9.03
C GLY A 504 25.99 -3.25 10.53
N VAL A 505 25.86 -2.09 11.18
CA VAL A 505 25.99 -1.93 12.63
C VAL A 505 24.63 -1.64 13.25
N LYS A 506 24.26 -2.41 14.28
CA LYS A 506 23.00 -2.23 15.02
C LYS A 506 23.10 -1.10 16.04
N TYR A 507 22.21 -0.12 15.92
CA TYR A 507 22.04 1.01 16.83
C TYR A 507 20.72 0.93 17.60
N MET A 508 20.71 1.50 18.82
CA MET A 508 19.48 1.74 19.59
C MET A 508 18.81 3.02 19.11
N THR A 509 17.47 3.13 19.23
CA THR A 509 16.72 4.32 18.78
C THR A 509 17.19 5.64 19.38
N LYS A 510 17.77 5.63 20.58
CA LYS A 510 18.37 6.82 21.21
C LYS A 510 19.53 7.43 20.42
N LYS A 511 20.16 6.65 19.53
CA LYS A 511 21.26 7.09 18.66
C LYS A 511 20.78 7.65 17.31
N ALA A 512 19.47 7.61 17.02
CA ALA A 512 18.90 8.15 15.78
C ALA A 512 19.20 9.64 15.56
N PRO A 513 19.11 10.55 16.58
CA PRO A 513 19.42 11.97 16.37
C PRO A 513 20.87 12.25 15.96
N GLU A 514 21.83 11.49 16.51
CA GLU A 514 23.26 11.63 16.21
C GLU A 514 23.57 11.22 14.76
N ILE A 515 22.94 10.14 14.28
CA ILE A 515 23.10 9.69 12.89
C ILE A 515 22.35 10.65 11.95
N LEU A 516 21.20 11.17 12.35
CA LEU A 516 20.45 12.14 11.55
C LEU A 516 21.28 13.39 11.25
N GLU A 517 21.93 13.99 12.25
CA GLU A 517 22.80 15.16 12.07
C GLU A 517 23.96 14.87 11.08
N LYS A 518 24.55 13.68 11.16
CA LYS A 518 25.58 13.23 10.20
C LYS A 518 25.03 13.16 8.78
N LEU A 519 23.84 12.57 8.60
CA LEU A 519 23.21 12.41 7.28
C LEU A 519 22.71 13.74 6.70
N GLU A 520 22.22 14.67 7.52
CA GLU A 520 21.82 16.02 7.09
C GLU A 520 23.02 16.85 6.59
N SER A 521 24.17 16.71 7.27
CA SER A 521 25.42 17.32 6.81
C SER A 521 25.90 16.71 5.49
N GLU A 522 25.85 15.38 5.36
CA GLU A 522 26.14 14.68 4.11
C GLU A 522 25.20 15.11 2.98
N LYS A 523 23.91 15.31 3.28
CA LYS A 523 22.89 15.75 2.32
C LYS A 523 23.21 17.12 1.77
N SER A 524 23.54 18.07 2.65
CA SER A 524 23.87 19.44 2.25
C SER A 524 25.10 19.48 1.32
N LEU A 525 26.12 18.66 1.58
CA LEU A 525 27.30 18.55 0.71
C LEU A 525 26.95 17.94 -0.66
N LEU A 526 26.18 16.86 -0.65
CA LEU A 526 25.79 16.15 -1.86
C LEU A 526 24.82 16.96 -2.74
N GLU A 527 23.91 17.74 -2.12
CA GLU A 527 23.03 18.68 -2.83
C GLU A 527 23.85 19.77 -3.53
N ALA A 528 24.87 20.33 -2.87
CA ALA A 528 25.74 21.32 -3.47
C ALA A 528 26.55 20.74 -4.66
N GLU A 529 27.02 19.49 -4.53
CA GLU A 529 27.68 18.77 -5.63
C GLU A 529 26.73 18.54 -6.80
N CYS A 530 25.50 18.09 -6.53
CA CYS A 530 24.46 17.91 -7.54
C CYS A 530 24.12 19.22 -8.27
N GLN A 531 23.96 20.33 -7.54
CA GLN A 531 23.69 21.64 -8.13
C GLN A 531 24.83 22.13 -9.03
N THR A 532 26.07 21.90 -8.59
CA THR A 532 27.27 22.23 -9.38
C THR A 532 27.31 21.42 -10.67
N LEU A 533 27.01 20.12 -10.60
CA LEU A 533 26.91 19.24 -11.76
C LEU A 533 25.78 19.66 -12.71
N ASP A 534 24.61 19.99 -12.17
CA ASP A 534 23.44 20.42 -12.95
C ASP A 534 23.76 21.66 -13.78
N LEU A 535 24.40 22.66 -13.16
CA LEU A 535 24.87 23.86 -13.84
C LEU A 535 25.92 23.53 -14.89
N LYS A 536 26.87 22.63 -14.59
CA LYS A 536 27.90 22.20 -15.55
C LYS A 536 27.28 21.54 -16.79
N LEU A 537 26.34 20.63 -16.60
CA LEU A 537 25.65 19.94 -17.69
C LEU A 537 24.86 20.92 -18.57
N MET A 538 24.17 21.88 -17.95
CA MET A 538 23.41 22.87 -18.72
C MET A 538 24.30 23.89 -19.45
N LYS A 539 25.46 24.24 -18.87
CA LYS A 539 26.49 25.02 -19.59
C LYS A 539 27.00 24.27 -20.82
N ASN A 540 27.19 22.96 -20.72
CA ASN A 540 27.58 22.13 -21.87
C ASN A 540 26.49 22.11 -22.97
N HIS A 541 25.23 21.93 -22.58
CA HIS A 541 24.07 22.05 -23.47
C HIS A 541 24.04 23.37 -24.24
N TRP A 542 24.33 24.48 -23.55
CA TRP A 542 24.46 25.79 -24.19
C TRP A 542 25.61 25.86 -25.20
N GLN A 543 26.77 25.26 -24.91
CA GLN A 543 27.87 25.22 -25.90
C GLN A 543 27.50 24.41 -27.14
N LYS A 544 26.79 23.29 -26.99
CA LYS A 544 26.27 22.54 -28.14
C LYS A 544 25.29 23.37 -28.97
N ALA A 545 24.45 24.18 -28.31
CA ALA A 545 23.57 25.10 -29.02
C ALA A 545 24.37 26.16 -29.82
N ARG A 546 25.50 26.64 -29.30
CA ARG A 546 26.45 27.52 -30.01
C ARG A 546 27.10 26.85 -31.21
N GLU A 547 27.59 25.62 -31.05
CA GLU A 547 28.18 24.83 -32.13
C GLU A 547 27.19 24.63 -33.29
N LYS A 548 25.90 24.48 -32.97
CA LYS A 548 24.79 24.36 -33.93
C LYS A 548 24.21 25.71 -34.41
N GLN A 549 24.68 26.85 -33.90
CA GLN A 549 24.19 28.20 -34.23
C GLN A 549 22.69 28.41 -33.95
N ILE A 550 22.18 27.85 -32.85
CA ILE A 550 20.76 27.91 -32.44
C ILE A 550 20.57 28.56 -31.06
N GLU A 551 21.52 29.38 -30.61
CA GLU A 551 21.54 30.00 -29.28
C GLU A 551 20.24 30.73 -28.93
N PRO A 552 19.66 31.59 -29.79
CA PRO A 552 18.44 32.33 -29.44
C PRO A 552 17.25 31.38 -29.22
N ARG A 553 17.18 30.29 -30.00
CA ARG A 553 16.11 29.30 -29.91
C ARG A 553 16.24 28.44 -28.67
N PHE A 554 17.47 28.04 -28.31
CA PHE A 554 17.74 27.32 -27.07
C PHE A 554 17.43 28.19 -25.85
N GLN A 555 17.91 29.44 -25.82
CA GLN A 555 17.66 30.39 -24.74
C GLN A 555 16.16 30.59 -24.52
N GLN A 556 15.40 30.81 -25.59
CA GLN A 556 13.94 30.95 -25.50
C GLN A 556 13.29 29.70 -24.89
N ALA A 557 13.61 28.50 -25.39
CA ALA A 557 13.05 27.26 -24.86
C ALA A 557 13.43 27.01 -23.39
N TYR A 558 14.66 27.40 -23.01
CA TYR A 558 15.17 27.30 -21.64
C TYR A 558 14.42 28.24 -20.69
N ASP A 559 14.27 29.50 -21.07
CA ASP A 559 13.56 30.52 -20.29
C ASP A 559 12.07 30.16 -20.16
N GLU A 560 11.45 29.57 -21.20
CA GLU A 560 10.09 29.01 -21.12
C GLU A 560 10.01 27.88 -20.08
N THR A 561 10.97 26.95 -20.07
CA THR A 561 11.04 25.87 -19.07
C THR A 561 11.17 26.42 -17.65
N LEU A 562 12.06 27.38 -17.42
CA LEU A 562 12.22 28.04 -16.11
C LEU A 562 10.95 28.78 -15.68
N GLY A 563 10.25 29.42 -16.62
CA GLY A 563 8.96 30.07 -16.37
C GLY A 563 7.92 29.10 -15.83
N VAL A 564 7.83 27.90 -16.40
CA VAL A 564 6.92 26.83 -15.93
C VAL A 564 7.34 26.29 -14.57
N GLN A 565 8.64 26.04 -14.35
CA GLN A 565 9.14 25.59 -13.05
C GLN A 565 8.85 26.59 -11.92
N LYS A 566 8.87 27.89 -12.23
CA LYS A 566 8.48 28.94 -11.29
C LYS A 566 6.99 28.86 -10.96
N LYS A 567 6.13 28.59 -11.96
CA LYS A 567 4.69 28.39 -11.76
C LYS A 567 4.39 27.13 -10.94
N GLN A 568 5.08 26.01 -11.21
CA GLN A 568 5.02 24.81 -10.35
C GLN A 568 5.33 25.14 -8.89
N THR A 569 6.45 25.85 -8.66
CA THR A 569 6.87 26.22 -7.30
C THR A 569 5.85 27.16 -6.63
N GLN A 570 5.31 28.13 -7.36
CA GLN A 570 4.25 29.01 -6.87
C GLN A 570 2.97 28.22 -6.51
N PHE A 571 2.57 27.27 -7.36
CA PHE A 571 1.40 26.44 -7.12
C PHE A 571 1.59 25.47 -5.95
N GLN A 572 2.79 24.86 -5.82
CA GLN A 572 3.15 24.00 -4.69
C GLN A 572 3.01 24.75 -3.35
N LEU A 573 3.43 26.01 -3.28
CA LEU A 573 3.23 26.84 -2.08
C LEU A 573 1.76 27.08 -1.78
N ILE A 574 0.95 27.40 -2.80
CA ILE A 574 -0.51 27.58 -2.65
C ILE A 574 -1.18 26.29 -2.16
N HIS A 575 -0.81 25.14 -2.74
CA HIS A 575 -1.32 23.84 -2.36
C HIS A 575 -0.95 23.51 -0.90
N GLN A 576 0.31 23.70 -0.52
CA GLN A 576 0.78 23.47 0.84
C GLN A 576 0.08 24.39 1.86
N GLU A 577 -0.07 25.68 1.54
CA GLU A 577 -0.81 26.62 2.38
C GLU A 577 -2.27 26.20 2.58
N MET A 578 -2.93 25.66 1.55
CA MET A 578 -4.30 25.13 1.68
C MET A 578 -4.38 23.89 2.57
N LEU A 579 -3.41 22.98 2.47
CA LEU A 579 -3.31 21.84 3.39
C LEU A 579 -3.13 22.30 4.84
N ASP A 580 -2.29 23.30 5.06
CA ASP A 580 -2.06 23.89 6.39
C ASP A 580 -3.31 24.58 6.94
N ILE A 581 -4.08 25.28 6.08
CA ILE A 581 -5.38 25.87 6.44
C ILE A 581 -6.39 24.78 6.86
N PHE A 582 -6.42 23.64 6.18
CA PHE A 582 -7.34 22.53 6.48
C PHE A 582 -6.88 21.59 7.60
N ARG A 583 -5.61 21.62 7.99
CA ARG A 583 -5.06 20.74 9.03
C ARG A 583 -5.85 20.71 10.36
N PRO A 584 -6.36 21.84 10.89
CA PRO A 584 -7.23 21.83 12.09
C PRO A 584 -8.55 21.08 11.87
N VAL A 585 -9.11 21.15 10.65
CA VAL A 585 -10.35 20.46 10.26
C VAL A 585 -10.12 18.96 10.23
N PHE A 586 -9.05 18.50 9.57
CA PHE A 586 -8.71 17.08 9.49
C PHE A 586 -8.34 16.46 10.85
N SER A 587 -7.80 17.26 11.76
CA SER A 587 -7.47 16.81 13.12
C SER A 587 -8.64 16.87 14.10
N GLY A 588 -9.83 17.30 13.67
CA GLY A 588 -11.03 17.39 14.50
C GLY A 588 -10.93 18.43 15.62
N LYS A 589 -10.09 19.47 15.44
CA LYS A 589 -9.77 20.47 16.47
C LYS A 589 -10.51 21.81 16.32
N VAL A 590 -11.47 21.92 15.40
CA VAL A 590 -12.24 23.15 15.18
C VAL A 590 -13.50 23.13 16.04
N ASN A 591 -13.58 24.03 17.01
CA ASN A 591 -14.66 24.06 18.00
C ASN A 591 -15.55 25.32 17.92
N GLU A 592 -15.10 26.38 17.25
CA GLU A 592 -15.83 27.65 17.16
C GLU A 592 -16.24 28.02 15.72
N LEU A 593 -17.45 28.57 15.56
CA LEU A 593 -17.99 29.00 14.26
C LEU A 593 -17.19 30.16 13.63
N SER A 594 -16.58 31.00 14.46
CA SER A 594 -15.66 32.08 14.07
C SER A 594 -14.38 31.55 13.40
N GLU A 595 -13.83 30.45 13.91
CA GLU A 595 -12.67 29.78 13.33
C GLU A 595 -13.01 29.16 11.97
N VAL A 596 -14.18 28.51 11.87
CA VAL A 596 -14.70 27.94 10.61
C VAL A 596 -14.83 29.04 9.53
N GLN A 597 -15.42 30.18 9.87
CA GLN A 597 -15.56 31.29 8.93
C GLN A 597 -14.21 31.88 8.47
N ASN A 598 -13.22 31.94 9.36
CA ASN A 598 -11.88 32.40 9.03
C ASN A 598 -11.14 31.41 8.12
N ILE A 599 -11.28 30.10 8.37
CA ILE A 599 -10.75 29.03 7.52
C ILE A 599 -11.33 29.14 6.11
N ILE A 600 -12.66 29.25 5.99
CA ILE A 600 -13.34 29.36 4.68
C ILE A 600 -12.88 30.60 3.91
N ARG A 601 -12.71 31.75 4.59
CA ARG A 601 -12.23 32.97 3.95
C ARG A 601 -10.81 32.82 3.39
N LYS A 602 -9.87 32.36 4.23
CA LYS A 602 -8.48 32.12 3.81
C LYS A 602 -8.39 31.09 2.70
N LEU A 603 -9.25 30.08 2.75
CA LEU A 603 -9.34 29.06 1.71
C LEU A 603 -9.82 29.65 0.38
N GLY A 604 -10.89 30.45 0.40
CA GLY A 604 -11.40 31.12 -0.79
C GLY A 604 -10.34 31.97 -1.48
N ASP A 605 -9.51 32.69 -0.72
CA ASP A 605 -8.40 33.48 -1.27
C ASP A 605 -7.36 32.60 -1.97
N GLN A 606 -7.02 31.43 -1.42
CA GLN A 606 -6.05 30.51 -2.02
C GLN A 606 -6.63 29.73 -3.20
N GLU A 607 -7.89 29.33 -3.11
CA GLU A 607 -8.63 28.69 -4.19
C GLU A 607 -8.70 29.61 -5.41
N LEU A 608 -8.97 30.90 -5.23
CA LEU A 608 -8.97 31.87 -6.33
C LEU A 608 -7.61 31.95 -7.03
N LYS A 609 -6.50 31.90 -6.27
CA LYS A 609 -5.15 31.85 -6.86
C LYS A 609 -4.90 30.55 -7.62
N ALA A 610 -5.34 29.42 -7.06
CA ALA A 610 -5.23 28.11 -7.71
C ALA A 610 -6.03 28.07 -9.03
N VAL A 611 -7.27 28.56 -9.02
CA VAL A 611 -8.13 28.66 -10.21
C VAL A 611 -7.55 29.63 -11.23
N ALA A 612 -6.93 30.73 -10.80
CA ALA A 612 -6.25 31.65 -11.72
C ALA A 612 -5.09 30.97 -12.47
N ILE A 613 -4.29 30.17 -11.78
CA ILE A 613 -3.22 29.35 -12.39
C ILE A 613 -3.83 28.31 -13.33
N ALA A 614 -4.88 27.61 -12.92
CA ALA A 614 -5.57 26.63 -13.78
C ALA A 614 -6.11 27.26 -15.08
N ARG A 615 -6.70 28.47 -15.00
CA ARG A 615 -7.15 29.23 -16.18
C ARG A 615 -5.99 29.65 -17.08
N GLU A 616 -4.87 30.07 -16.50
CA GLU A 616 -3.67 30.43 -17.24
C GLU A 616 -3.16 29.24 -18.06
N ILE A 617 -3.14 28.03 -17.48
CA ILE A 617 -2.75 26.79 -18.17
C ILE A 617 -3.67 26.51 -19.37
N LEU A 618 -4.99 26.62 -19.21
CA LEU A 618 -5.94 26.38 -20.31
C LEU A 618 -5.86 27.42 -21.43
N ASN A 619 -5.49 28.66 -21.11
CA ASN A 619 -5.40 29.75 -22.10
C ASN A 619 -4.12 29.72 -22.94
N TRP A 620 -3.21 28.78 -22.71
CA TRP A 620 -2.03 28.61 -23.56
C TRP A 620 -2.43 27.88 -24.87
N ASN A 621 -3.03 28.60 -25.83
CA ASN A 621 -3.75 28.06 -27.00
C ASN A 621 -3.07 26.94 -27.84
N GLU A 622 -1.77 27.00 -28.15
CA GLU A 622 -1.06 25.88 -28.85
C GLU A 622 -0.49 24.82 -27.90
N LYS A 623 -0.47 25.13 -26.59
CA LYS A 623 0.23 24.40 -25.53
C LYS A 623 -0.72 23.50 -24.73
N ALA A 624 -1.99 23.88 -24.60
CA ALA A 624 -3.06 23.08 -24.01
C ALA A 624 -3.43 21.85 -24.87
N LEU A 625 -3.22 21.92 -26.19
CA LEU A 625 -3.36 20.80 -27.14
C LEU A 625 -2.30 19.70 -26.94
N ALA A 626 -1.19 20.02 -26.29
CA ALA A 626 -0.12 19.06 -26.01
C ALA A 626 -0.30 18.34 -24.66
N LEU A 627 -1.21 18.82 -23.80
CA LEU A 627 -1.60 18.10 -22.60
C LEU A 627 -2.44 16.87 -22.98
N LYS A 628 -2.43 15.83 -22.13
CA LYS A 628 -3.30 14.67 -22.27
C LYS A 628 -4.73 15.13 -22.47
N SER A 629 -5.45 14.41 -23.33
CA SER A 629 -6.86 14.63 -23.65
C SER A 629 -7.76 14.80 -22.41
N GLN A 630 -7.39 14.20 -21.27
CA GLN A 630 -8.13 14.19 -20.01
C GLN A 630 -7.86 15.40 -19.10
N GLN A 631 -6.70 16.05 -19.20
CA GLN A 631 -6.36 17.18 -18.31
C GLN A 631 -7.25 18.39 -18.57
N THR A 632 -7.52 18.69 -19.85
CA THR A 632 -8.35 19.83 -20.24
C THR A 632 -9.78 19.75 -19.67
N PRO A 633 -10.53 18.63 -19.79
CA PRO A 633 -11.80 18.45 -19.11
C PRO A 633 -11.72 18.56 -17.58
N ARG A 634 -10.70 17.95 -16.95
CA ARG A 634 -10.51 17.96 -15.49
C ARG A 634 -10.26 19.37 -14.95
N LEU A 635 -9.37 20.14 -15.59
CA LEU A 635 -9.12 21.55 -15.27
C LEU A 635 -10.37 22.41 -15.49
N THR A 636 -11.09 22.18 -16.59
CA THR A 636 -12.33 22.90 -16.88
C THR A 636 -13.39 22.66 -15.81
N LYS A 637 -13.54 21.41 -15.35
CA LYS A 637 -14.41 21.06 -14.22
C LYS A 637 -13.95 21.77 -12.94
N PHE A 638 -12.65 21.73 -12.61
CA PHE A 638 -12.10 22.40 -11.44
C PHE A 638 -12.39 23.92 -11.42
N ILE A 639 -12.22 24.57 -12.57
CA ILE A 639 -12.41 26.02 -12.75
C ILE A 639 -13.87 26.44 -12.65
N ASN A 640 -14.79 25.62 -13.15
CA ASN A 640 -16.21 25.95 -13.25
C ASN A 640 -17.05 25.44 -12.06
N GLN A 641 -16.49 24.58 -11.21
CA GLN A 641 -17.19 24.05 -10.05
C GLN A 641 -17.39 25.13 -8.98
N VAL A 642 -18.64 25.36 -8.61
CA VAL A 642 -19.00 26.15 -7.43
C VAL A 642 -18.96 25.25 -6.21
N ARG A 643 -18.11 25.58 -5.23
CA ARG A 643 -17.92 24.78 -4.01
C ARG A 643 -18.57 25.45 -2.81
N ILE A 644 -19.29 24.67 -2.01
CA ILE A 644 -19.93 25.09 -0.76
C ILE A 644 -19.29 24.31 0.39
N TYR A 645 -18.25 24.88 1.00
CA TYR A 645 -17.47 24.19 2.04
C TYR A 645 -18.22 23.93 3.36
N LEU A 646 -19.33 24.63 3.60
CA LEU A 646 -20.12 24.50 4.83
C LEU A 646 -21.60 24.25 4.49
N GLN A 647 -22.13 23.13 4.99
CA GLN A 647 -23.55 22.81 4.89
C GLN A 647 -24.12 22.66 6.31
N GLY A 648 -24.91 23.65 6.75
CA GLY A 648 -25.36 23.72 8.14
C GLY A 648 -24.19 23.97 9.11
N ASN A 649 -23.99 23.07 10.07
CA ASN A 649 -22.91 23.14 11.06
C ASN A 649 -21.74 22.19 10.78
N ALA A 650 -21.68 21.59 9.58
CA ALA A 650 -20.65 20.63 9.21
C ALA A 650 -19.99 21.00 7.87
N PHE A 651 -18.72 20.61 7.73
CA PHE A 651 -17.98 20.75 6.48
C PHE A 651 -18.56 19.83 5.41
N ASN A 652 -18.75 20.36 4.20
CA ASN A 652 -19.15 19.56 3.05
C ASN A 652 -17.95 18.78 2.52
N GLN A 653 -17.92 17.49 2.84
CA GLN A 653 -16.79 16.63 2.50
C GLN A 653 -16.66 16.38 1.00
N GLU A 654 -17.76 16.42 0.25
CA GLU A 654 -17.77 16.25 -1.21
C GLU A 654 -17.03 17.39 -1.92
N ASP A 655 -17.35 18.64 -1.55
CA ASP A 655 -16.70 19.82 -2.13
C ASP A 655 -15.24 19.98 -1.70
N ILE A 656 -14.90 19.55 -0.48
CA ILE A 656 -13.51 19.51 -0.01
C ILE A 656 -12.71 18.49 -0.81
N ASN A 657 -13.22 17.28 -0.99
CA ASN A 657 -12.57 16.27 -1.81
C ASN A 657 -12.44 16.77 -3.26
N GLY A 658 -13.49 17.34 -3.82
CA GLY A 658 -13.47 17.93 -5.16
C GLY A 658 -12.48 19.10 -5.33
N LEU A 659 -12.23 19.88 -4.28
CA LEU A 659 -11.16 20.90 -4.26
C LEU A 659 -9.80 20.21 -4.40
N PHE A 660 -9.47 19.27 -3.49
CA PHE A 660 -8.16 18.61 -3.48
C PHE A 660 -7.90 17.78 -4.74
N ASP A 661 -8.91 17.09 -5.26
CA ASP A 661 -8.84 16.41 -6.55
C ASP A 661 -8.49 17.39 -7.67
N GLY A 662 -9.13 18.56 -7.68
CA GLY A 662 -8.83 19.61 -8.62
C GLY A 662 -7.42 20.21 -8.47
N LEU A 663 -6.93 20.37 -7.25
CA LEU A 663 -5.56 20.82 -7.01
C LEU A 663 -4.52 19.81 -7.52
N ASN A 664 -4.78 18.52 -7.33
CA ASN A 664 -3.94 17.46 -7.88
C ASN A 664 -3.94 17.51 -9.41
N HIS A 665 -5.09 17.73 -10.05
CA HIS A 665 -5.13 17.91 -11.52
C HIS A 665 -4.33 19.13 -12.02
N VAL A 666 -4.29 20.23 -11.25
CA VAL A 666 -3.45 21.38 -11.60
C VAL A 666 -1.96 21.05 -11.44
N THR A 667 -1.57 20.32 -10.39
CA THR A 667 -0.20 19.79 -10.24
C THR A 667 0.18 18.93 -11.45
N ASP A 668 -0.65 17.93 -11.78
CA ASP A 668 -0.40 17.00 -12.87
C ASP A 668 -0.21 17.74 -14.20
N ALA A 669 -1.08 18.72 -14.49
CA ALA A 669 -0.99 19.52 -15.71
C ALA A 669 0.27 20.40 -15.77
N LEU A 670 0.70 20.97 -14.64
CA LEU A 670 1.95 21.75 -14.58
C LEU A 670 3.18 20.86 -14.71
N ASP A 671 3.18 19.67 -14.12
CA ASP A 671 4.25 18.69 -14.21
C ASP A 671 4.40 18.18 -15.64
N GLU A 672 3.29 17.84 -16.27
CA GLU A 672 3.23 17.43 -17.67
C GLU A 672 3.70 18.55 -18.61
N TRP A 673 3.28 19.78 -18.36
CA TRP A 673 3.72 20.92 -19.16
C TRP A 673 5.21 21.21 -18.99
N CYS A 674 5.72 21.14 -17.77
CA CYS A 674 7.15 21.29 -17.47
C CYS A 674 7.95 20.22 -18.21
N PHE A 675 7.46 18.98 -18.22
CA PHE A 675 8.07 17.88 -18.94
C PHE A 675 8.17 18.15 -20.44
N ILE A 676 7.07 18.57 -21.08
CA ILE A 676 7.04 18.93 -22.50
C ILE A 676 8.06 20.04 -22.82
N GLN A 677 8.17 21.04 -21.96
CA GLN A 677 9.12 22.13 -22.16
C GLN A 677 10.57 21.67 -22.04
N LYS A 678 10.90 20.88 -21.01
CA LYS A 678 12.23 20.25 -20.89
C LYS A 678 12.58 19.42 -22.13
N ARG A 679 11.63 18.60 -22.61
CA ARG A 679 11.83 17.78 -23.82
C ARG A 679 12.16 18.65 -25.03
N LYS A 680 11.35 19.69 -25.29
CA LYS A 680 11.60 20.65 -26.38
C LYS A 680 12.97 21.31 -26.27
N THR A 681 13.40 21.70 -25.08
CA THR A 681 14.73 22.30 -24.87
C THR A 681 15.85 21.32 -25.18
N LEU A 682 15.73 20.06 -24.74
CA LEU A 682 16.74 19.03 -24.92
C LEU A 682 16.80 18.50 -26.36
N GLU A 683 15.68 18.37 -27.06
CA GLU A 683 15.62 17.94 -28.47
C GLU A 683 16.40 18.89 -29.41
N LEU A 684 16.50 20.19 -29.10
CA LEU A 684 17.26 21.15 -29.90
C LEU A 684 18.75 20.81 -30.00
N ILE A 685 19.29 20.15 -28.99
CA ILE A 685 20.72 19.86 -28.84
C ILE A 685 21.02 18.35 -28.90
N GLU A 686 20.07 17.56 -29.38
CA GLU A 686 20.25 16.13 -29.58
C GLU A 686 21.50 15.85 -30.44
N PRO A 687 22.44 14.98 -30.00
CA PRO A 687 23.75 14.81 -30.63
C PRO A 687 23.74 14.60 -32.14
#